data_AF-A0A7G2TPU3-F1
#
_entry.id   AF-A0A7G2TPU3-F1
#
_cell.length_a   1.000
_cell.length_b   1.000
_cell.length_c   1.000
_cell.angle_alpha   90.00
_cell.angle_beta   90.00
_cell.angle_gamma   90.00
#
_symmetry.space_group_name_H-M   'P 1'
#
loop_
_entity.id
_entity.type
_entity.pdbx_description
1 polymer ?
#
loop_
_entity_poly.entity_id
_entity_poly.type
_entity_poly.pdbx_seq_one_letter_code
_entity_poly.pdbx_strand_id
1 'polypeptide(L)'
;MAENGMKIDETPVLASAEYVIVMNDGTSGQFAVSDLGTLLAGGGVLATVAVTDGLNVRVTSLEGTVIAGGVPTAGGPVDAVATGNVTRSGEQTIDGVATSASRVLLVGQTDPAENGIYVTAAGAWSRATDMDSGAEVAKTYVFVEGGTANALKLFYTGSTVTTIDTDDIVFAEAQNGNFLLDELNGKAEDDVVVKLTGAQSVAGVKTFVSAPVVPDASFSVAKTTGLQTALTDTASRINYIASGFGGTANARTCSVADGAVGGAPITATRGITIHGIVWPGTNTGNVTLAVNGGPALPLLDEDGNQLPPGALVSGDRPSVFGTGSDWRLLGKGYRRTWDTRLRGQRLQTVNFTNPDAITATTADGTISAKTRMQFFSGVIGNGANSGGPVTIDIAGLGPQRLYEPDGSDPAAGRLAAFTNFIFLDIGGSYVIVAPAPASVDTSDQLAALSVPRTLEEELAPYAPPAKHIAQAMLAPLAAPAGFNWDNELMPLVVSVVNGVYRVIANPRELVDPRILTGPAIYVDIATGSDANSGLGAYFGDFSAAKLTMHAAVTAGNALGVPYRVVVMAGLYAESSFSSNGNVEPTQPVAFLAYGGRVKFRTGQWSLSWTLDEGTTYFTTLSSTNRAFRTDVLTAEGLYTELTLAADLATCRATPGTWFKDGSTVYVNLGTEPGASDVALIRSFHGARFLTHTDDFYMEGFDLEGGITGAFHADPEADRNIVCVDCTFRYSSPSNIANQQDAFRVRRTNGLVALFNCDASGGAKDGWNFHEDSYPQMYVLAVNCTGYLNGWNGAGSCNAFTTHDGVIAAVIGGEYGSNAPDGTGTTVHCIEQTQTLIIGTYAYDDDLDGDGGAGAFKCSNDAQMWLWDTSASATGGSLTNYAIEANGGTVLKRNHTNLAGTEEASGTGSIGTF
;
A
#
# COMPACT_ATOMS: atom_id res chain seq x y z
N MET A 1 33.47 15.64 18.39
CA MET A 1 33.56 16.92 19.15
C MET A 1 34.41 16.66 20.38
N ALA A 2 35.35 17.55 20.70
CA ALA A 2 35.94 17.61 22.05
C ALA A 2 35.11 18.59 22.90
N GLU A 3 35.01 18.31 24.19
CA GLU A 3 34.05 18.81 25.19
C GLU A 3 33.83 20.34 25.34
N ASN A 4 34.50 21.23 24.60
CA ASN A 4 34.48 22.67 24.93
C ASN A 4 34.07 23.63 23.81
N GLY A 5 33.37 23.19 22.76
CA GLY A 5 32.58 24.08 21.90
C GLY A 5 33.28 25.33 21.31
N MET A 6 34.60 25.27 21.02
CA MET A 6 35.31 26.38 20.37
C MET A 6 35.28 26.28 18.85
N LYS A 7 35.18 27.46 18.23
CA LYS A 7 35.12 27.69 16.78
C LYS A 7 36.51 27.43 16.15
N ILE A 8 36.55 26.79 14.97
CA ILE A 8 37.73 26.15 14.35
C ILE A 8 38.75 27.13 13.74
N ASP A 9 38.44 28.42 13.71
CA ASP A 9 39.22 29.48 13.09
C ASP A 9 40.60 29.76 13.72
N GLU A 10 40.91 29.17 14.90
CA GLU A 10 42.11 29.54 15.68
C GLU A 10 43.11 28.42 16.04
N THR A 11 43.06 27.21 15.46
CA THR A 11 44.17 26.22 15.66
C THR A 11 44.59 25.49 14.36
N PRO A 12 45.88 25.53 13.96
CA PRO A 12 46.30 25.03 12.65
C PRO A 12 46.67 23.54 12.58
N VAL A 13 46.46 22.71 13.62
CA VAL A 13 46.85 21.29 13.55
C VAL A 13 45.88 20.35 14.27
N LEU A 14 45.00 19.71 13.50
CA LEU A 14 44.11 18.60 13.89
C LEU A 14 44.89 17.27 13.91
N ALA A 15 45.88 17.10 14.79
CA ALA A 15 46.68 15.87 14.84
C ALA A 15 46.12 14.76 15.75
N SER A 16 45.01 14.97 16.48
CA SER A 16 44.55 14.00 17.49
C SER A 16 43.03 13.83 17.64
N ALA A 17 42.23 14.18 16.62
CA ALA A 17 40.79 13.90 16.66
C ALA A 17 40.49 12.51 16.07
N GLU A 18 39.85 11.62 16.83
CA GLU A 18 39.45 10.28 16.34
C GLU A 18 38.30 10.33 15.32
N TYR A 19 37.45 11.37 15.36
CA TYR A 19 36.33 11.54 14.42
C TYR A 19 36.10 13.02 14.06
N VAL A 20 35.85 13.29 12.78
CA VAL A 20 35.47 14.60 12.23
C VAL A 20 34.00 14.54 11.79
N ILE A 21 33.18 15.49 12.27
CA ILE A 21 31.79 15.66 11.84
C ILE A 21 31.71 16.98 11.08
N VAL A 22 31.25 16.93 9.82
CA VAL A 22 31.01 18.11 8.97
C VAL A 22 29.51 18.38 8.97
N MET A 23 29.09 19.58 9.36
CA MET A 23 27.70 20.02 9.27
C MET A 23 27.54 20.96 8.07
N ASN A 24 26.62 20.62 7.17
CA ASN A 24 26.22 21.44 6.03
C ASN A 24 25.09 22.39 6.46
N ASP A 25 25.26 23.71 6.32
CA ASP A 25 24.28 24.73 6.73
C ASP A 25 23.18 24.99 5.67
N GLY A 26 23.09 24.12 4.66
CA GLY A 26 21.86 23.92 3.89
C GLY A 26 21.62 24.92 2.76
N THR A 27 22.62 25.70 2.33
CA THR A 27 22.40 26.68 1.24
C THR A 27 23.03 26.34 -0.13
N SER A 28 23.76 25.23 -0.28
CA SER A 28 24.11 24.72 -1.62
C SER A 28 24.60 23.27 -1.65
N GLY A 29 23.83 22.40 -2.31
CA GLY A 29 24.28 21.13 -2.90
C GLY A 29 24.42 19.91 -1.99
N GLN A 30 24.11 18.72 -2.53
CA GLN A 30 24.47 17.42 -1.92
C GLN A 30 25.96 17.15 -2.14
N PHE A 31 26.67 16.77 -1.07
CA PHE A 31 28.06 16.30 -1.13
C PHE A 31 28.10 14.84 -1.61
N ALA A 32 28.94 14.53 -2.60
CA ALA A 32 29.18 13.15 -2.99
C ALA A 32 30.24 12.49 -2.08
N VAL A 33 30.20 11.17 -1.94
CA VAL A 33 31.14 10.40 -1.09
C VAL A 33 32.61 10.57 -1.52
N SER A 34 32.85 10.93 -2.79
CA SER A 34 34.18 11.26 -3.33
C SER A 34 34.76 12.57 -2.78
N ASP A 35 33.91 13.52 -2.41
CA ASP A 35 34.33 14.85 -1.94
C ASP A 35 34.90 14.75 -0.51
N LEU A 36 34.34 13.85 0.29
CA LEU A 36 34.83 13.49 1.61
C LEU A 36 36.23 12.85 1.53
N GLY A 37 36.47 11.99 0.53
CA GLY A 37 37.78 11.37 0.29
C GLY A 37 38.88 12.37 -0.07
N THR A 38 38.54 13.45 -0.77
CA THR A 38 39.48 14.50 -1.19
C THR A 38 39.85 15.42 -0.02
N LEU A 39 38.89 15.69 0.88
CA LEU A 39 39.10 16.47 2.09
C LEU A 39 39.98 15.72 3.12
N LEU A 40 39.81 14.40 3.25
CA LEU A 40 40.64 13.56 4.13
C LEU A 40 42.07 13.34 3.58
N ALA A 41 42.27 13.34 2.26
CA ALA A 41 43.59 13.13 1.64
C ALA A 41 44.53 14.34 1.74
N GLY A 42 44.01 15.54 2.04
CA GLY A 42 44.74 16.81 2.04
C GLY A 42 45.51 17.18 3.31
N GLY A 43 45.65 16.27 4.28
CA GLY A 43 46.52 16.48 5.44
C GLY A 43 46.19 17.70 6.33
N GLY A 44 44.92 18.09 6.42
CA GLY A 44 44.47 19.17 7.31
C GLY A 44 44.54 20.59 6.73
N VAL A 45 44.84 20.75 5.43
CA VAL A 45 44.68 22.04 4.75
C VAL A 45 43.32 22.06 4.05
N LEU A 46 42.48 23.03 4.40
CA LEU A 46 41.24 23.35 3.69
C LEU A 46 41.58 23.71 2.24
N ALA A 47 41.57 22.71 1.36
CA ALA A 47 41.65 22.93 -0.07
C ALA A 47 40.31 23.52 -0.53
N THR A 48 40.35 24.67 -1.21
CA THR A 48 39.18 25.23 -1.90
C THR A 48 38.74 24.22 -2.96
N VAL A 49 37.69 23.45 -2.68
CA VAL A 49 37.09 22.55 -3.65
C VAL A 49 36.29 23.41 -4.63
N ALA A 50 36.76 23.50 -5.87
CA ALA A 50 36.03 24.20 -6.93
C ALA A 50 34.76 23.40 -7.24
N VAL A 51 33.63 23.83 -6.67
CA VAL A 51 32.30 23.37 -7.08
C VAL A 51 32.13 23.80 -8.52
N THR A 52 32.16 22.83 -9.44
CA THR A 52 31.96 23.13 -10.86
C THR A 52 30.47 23.29 -11.10
N ASP A 53 29.98 24.52 -10.92
CA ASP A 53 28.66 24.92 -11.37
C ASP A 53 28.63 24.82 -12.90
N GLY A 54 27.76 23.96 -13.44
CA GLY A 54 27.56 23.78 -14.87
C GLY A 54 27.19 25.07 -15.58
N LEU A 55 26.63 26.07 -14.89
CA LEU A 55 26.42 27.41 -15.43
C LEU A 55 27.74 28.16 -15.65
N ASN A 56 28.66 28.15 -14.68
CA ASN A 56 29.93 28.89 -14.79
C ASN A 56 30.84 28.34 -15.91
N VAL A 57 30.84 27.02 -16.14
CA VAL A 57 31.58 26.42 -17.28
C VAL A 57 30.99 26.87 -18.62
N ARG A 58 29.65 26.95 -18.70
CA ARG A 58 28.94 27.40 -19.90
C ARG A 58 29.12 28.90 -20.15
N VAL A 59 29.13 29.72 -19.10
CA VAL A 59 29.41 31.16 -19.17
C VAL A 59 30.85 31.41 -19.60
N THR A 60 31.82 30.69 -19.04
CA THR A 60 33.24 30.80 -19.42
C THR A 60 33.49 30.35 -20.87
N SER A 61 32.80 29.29 -21.33
CA SER A 61 32.83 28.85 -22.73
C SER A 61 32.17 29.86 -23.69
N LEU A 62 31.13 30.56 -23.23
CA LEU A 62 30.46 31.63 -23.97
C LEU A 62 31.34 32.88 -24.06
N GLU A 63 31.91 33.33 -22.94
CA GLU A 63 32.83 34.48 -22.86
C GLU A 63 34.08 34.25 -23.71
N GLY A 64 34.59 33.02 -23.75
CA GLY A 64 35.69 32.61 -24.63
C GLY A 64 35.38 32.64 -26.13
N THR A 65 34.09 32.64 -26.51
CA THR A 65 33.64 32.73 -27.92
C THR A 65 33.41 34.19 -28.36
N VAL A 66 33.07 35.08 -27.42
CA VAL A 66 32.67 36.47 -27.72
C VAL A 66 33.85 37.44 -27.85
N ILE A 67 35.05 37.12 -27.31
CA ILE A 67 36.20 38.04 -27.38
C ILE A 67 37.48 37.29 -27.73
N ALA A 68 37.67 36.99 -29.01
CA ALA A 68 39.00 36.66 -29.56
C ALA A 68 39.88 37.94 -29.67
N GLY A 69 40.22 38.52 -28.52
CA GLY A 69 41.50 39.18 -28.21
C GLY A 69 42.13 40.18 -29.20
N GLY A 70 41.39 40.92 -30.01
CA GLY A 70 41.93 42.06 -30.76
C GLY A 70 40.83 42.95 -31.33
N VAL A 71 41.02 44.28 -31.25
CA VAL A 71 40.08 45.25 -31.83
C VAL A 71 40.00 45.00 -33.34
N PRO A 72 38.84 44.62 -33.90
CA PRO A 72 38.71 44.41 -35.33
C PRO A 72 38.85 45.70 -36.12
N THR A 73 39.36 45.60 -37.35
CA THR A 73 39.45 46.72 -38.29
C THR A 73 38.19 46.73 -39.16
N ALA A 74 37.56 47.88 -39.33
CA ALA A 74 36.38 47.98 -40.19
C ALA A 74 36.81 48.10 -41.67
N GLY A 75 36.37 47.19 -42.53
CA GLY A 75 36.60 47.23 -43.99
C GLY A 75 35.61 48.14 -44.74
N GLY A 76 35.00 49.10 -44.04
CA GLY A 76 33.91 49.94 -44.52
C GLY A 76 32.60 49.17 -44.81
N PRO A 77 31.48 49.88 -45.02
CA PRO A 77 30.27 49.28 -45.54
C PRO A 77 30.41 48.89 -47.02
N VAL A 78 29.60 47.92 -47.45
CA VAL A 78 29.45 47.51 -48.85
C VAL A 78 27.98 47.59 -49.25
N ASP A 79 27.73 47.92 -50.52
CA ASP A 79 26.40 48.08 -51.08
C ASP A 79 25.66 46.73 -51.20
N ALA A 80 26.40 45.65 -51.44
CA ALA A 80 25.87 44.29 -51.56
C ALA A 80 26.95 43.22 -51.31
N VAL A 81 26.53 41.98 -51.07
CA VAL A 81 27.40 40.80 -50.94
C VAL A 81 27.03 39.72 -51.96
N ALA A 82 28.04 39.16 -52.62
CA ALA A 82 27.89 38.00 -53.48
C ALA A 82 28.31 36.74 -52.71
N THR A 83 27.33 35.89 -52.39
CA THR A 83 27.54 34.59 -51.74
C THR A 83 27.80 33.44 -52.72
N GLY A 84 27.79 33.72 -54.02
CA GLY A 84 28.19 32.81 -55.09
C GLY A 84 29.14 33.48 -56.08
N ASN A 85 29.68 32.68 -57.01
CA ASN A 85 30.70 33.14 -57.94
C ASN A 85 30.17 34.20 -58.91
N VAL A 86 30.88 35.33 -59.04
CA VAL A 86 30.55 36.42 -59.97
C VAL A 86 31.76 36.80 -60.81
N THR A 87 31.53 37.25 -62.05
CA THR A 87 32.61 37.72 -62.91
C THR A 87 33.07 39.11 -62.44
N ARG A 88 34.37 39.32 -62.19
CA ARG A 88 34.91 40.60 -61.69
C ARG A 88 35.08 41.66 -62.80
N SER A 89 34.04 41.86 -63.62
CA SER A 89 34.02 42.85 -64.70
C SER A 89 32.60 43.23 -65.08
N GLY A 90 32.39 44.49 -65.48
CA GLY A 90 31.08 45.00 -65.88
C GLY A 90 30.15 45.23 -64.70
N GLU A 91 29.25 46.21 -64.81
CA GLU A 91 28.23 46.44 -63.77
C GLU A 91 27.19 45.32 -63.77
N GLN A 92 26.81 44.84 -62.58
CA GLN A 92 25.99 43.65 -62.38
C GLN A 92 24.90 43.89 -61.34
N THR A 93 23.96 42.95 -61.21
CA THR A 93 23.00 42.95 -60.11
C THR A 93 23.39 41.85 -59.11
N ILE A 94 23.78 42.25 -57.90
CA ILE A 94 24.24 41.35 -56.83
C ILE A 94 23.23 41.43 -55.69
N ASP A 95 22.68 40.28 -55.29
CA ASP A 95 21.63 40.17 -54.27
C ASP A 95 20.45 41.16 -54.48
N GLY A 96 20.09 41.39 -55.75
CA GLY A 96 19.02 42.33 -56.13
C GLY A 96 19.44 43.81 -56.18
N VAL A 97 20.68 44.15 -55.84
CA VAL A 97 21.24 45.52 -55.95
C VAL A 97 21.99 45.68 -57.27
N ALA A 98 21.57 46.63 -58.10
CA ALA A 98 22.30 46.99 -59.32
C ALA A 98 23.51 47.86 -58.99
N THR A 99 24.71 47.45 -59.41
CA THR A 99 25.97 48.12 -59.11
C THR A 99 26.25 49.26 -60.09
N SER A 100 26.92 50.31 -59.60
CA SER A 100 27.40 51.43 -60.43
C SER A 100 28.56 52.12 -59.72
N ALA A 101 29.80 51.67 -59.94
CA ALA A 101 30.96 52.05 -59.12
C ALA A 101 30.78 51.73 -57.61
N SER A 102 29.97 50.72 -57.32
CA SER A 102 29.58 50.23 -55.99
C SER A 102 30.68 49.42 -55.31
N ARG A 103 30.71 49.44 -53.98
CA ARG A 103 31.55 48.55 -53.17
C ARG A 103 30.78 47.25 -52.91
N VAL A 104 31.36 46.11 -53.26
CA VAL A 104 30.70 44.80 -53.09
C VAL A 104 31.64 43.83 -52.40
N LEU A 105 31.10 43.06 -51.46
CA LEU A 105 31.84 41.99 -50.80
C LEU A 105 31.64 40.68 -51.57
N LEU A 106 32.72 40.01 -51.94
CA LEU A 106 32.69 38.70 -52.57
C LEU A 106 33.12 37.66 -51.54
N VAL A 107 32.23 36.74 -51.19
CA VAL A 107 32.50 35.67 -50.20
C VAL A 107 32.41 34.25 -50.80
N GLY A 108 31.92 34.13 -52.03
CA GLY A 108 31.66 32.85 -52.70
C GLY A 108 32.31 32.70 -54.07
N GLN A 109 33.47 33.30 -54.33
CA GLN A 109 34.24 33.02 -55.55
C GLN A 109 34.65 31.55 -55.62
N THR A 110 34.82 31.05 -56.84
CA THR A 110 35.25 29.66 -57.07
C THR A 110 36.69 29.43 -56.60
N ASP A 111 37.54 30.43 -56.77
CA ASP A 111 38.85 30.50 -56.13
C ASP A 111 38.76 31.39 -54.87
N PRO A 112 38.89 30.84 -53.66
CA PRO A 112 38.76 31.61 -52.42
C PRO A 112 39.81 32.73 -52.27
N ALA A 113 40.95 32.66 -52.96
CA ALA A 113 41.92 33.75 -52.96
C ALA A 113 41.37 35.03 -53.62
N GLU A 114 40.36 34.91 -54.47
CA GLU A 114 39.69 36.04 -55.13
C GLU A 114 38.60 36.69 -54.27
N ASN A 115 38.22 36.11 -53.13
CA ASN A 115 37.29 36.73 -52.20
C ASN A 115 37.84 38.03 -51.60
N GLY A 116 36.95 38.93 -51.18
CA GLY A 116 37.31 40.24 -50.62
C GLY A 116 36.37 41.34 -51.09
N ILE A 117 36.72 42.59 -50.78
CA ILE A 117 35.92 43.76 -51.14
C ILE A 117 36.42 44.34 -52.45
N TYR A 118 35.50 44.58 -53.38
CA TYR A 118 35.79 45.12 -54.71
C TYR A 118 34.98 46.38 -54.99
N VAL A 119 35.55 47.27 -55.80
CA VAL A 119 34.84 48.39 -56.42
C VAL A 119 34.48 47.98 -57.84
N THR A 120 33.18 47.91 -58.10
CA THR A 120 32.62 47.56 -59.41
C THR A 120 32.91 48.62 -60.47
N ALA A 121 32.95 48.23 -61.74
CA ALA A 121 33.16 49.13 -62.86
C ALA A 121 32.62 48.52 -64.17
N ALA A 122 32.46 49.34 -65.21
CA ALA A 122 32.11 48.86 -66.55
C ALA A 122 33.19 47.95 -67.18
N GLY A 123 34.45 48.11 -66.75
CA GLY A 123 35.58 47.22 -67.08
C GLY A 123 35.88 46.23 -65.94
N ALA A 124 37.13 45.78 -65.84
CA ALA A 124 37.57 44.94 -64.73
C ALA A 124 37.40 45.67 -63.38
N TRP A 125 36.95 44.94 -62.36
CA TRP A 125 36.80 45.47 -61.00
C TRP A 125 38.15 45.50 -60.29
N SER A 126 38.35 46.48 -59.42
CA SER A 126 39.54 46.59 -58.57
C SER A 126 39.21 46.19 -57.14
N ARG A 127 40.17 45.62 -56.40
CA ARG A 127 40.02 45.49 -54.94
C ARG A 127 39.87 46.87 -54.31
N ALA A 128 39.12 46.92 -53.22
CA ALA A 128 38.97 48.13 -52.44
C ALA A 128 40.27 48.46 -51.68
N THR A 129 40.58 49.75 -51.53
CA THR A 129 41.85 50.23 -50.94
C THR A 129 42.03 49.91 -49.46
N ASP A 130 40.99 49.44 -48.79
CA ASP A 130 40.99 49.00 -47.40
C ASP A 130 40.96 47.46 -47.28
N MET A 131 41.17 46.76 -48.39
CA MET A 131 41.36 45.32 -48.46
C MET A 131 42.18 44.92 -49.71
N ASP A 132 43.24 45.68 -50.01
CA ASP A 132 44.13 45.42 -51.15
C ASP A 132 45.54 44.96 -50.73
N SER A 133 45.82 44.88 -49.42
CA SER A 133 47.01 44.24 -48.88
C SER A 133 46.70 43.11 -47.90
N GLY A 134 47.60 42.12 -47.78
CA GLY A 134 47.38 40.96 -46.92
C GLY A 134 47.20 41.30 -45.43
N ALA A 135 47.86 42.35 -44.96
CA ALA A 135 47.77 42.83 -43.58
C ALA A 135 46.37 43.38 -43.22
N GLU A 136 45.60 43.84 -44.21
CA GLU A 136 44.26 44.43 -44.03
C GLU A 136 43.15 43.37 -44.05
N VAL A 137 43.44 42.14 -44.46
CA VAL A 137 42.45 41.06 -44.45
C VAL A 137 42.20 40.56 -43.03
N ALA A 138 43.26 40.38 -42.24
CA ALA A 138 43.13 39.76 -40.94
C ALA A 138 42.27 40.58 -39.96
N LYS A 139 41.21 39.96 -39.45
CA LYS A 139 40.29 40.50 -38.44
C LYS A 139 39.40 41.64 -38.95
N THR A 140 39.00 41.57 -40.21
CA THR A 140 38.17 42.60 -40.83
C THR A 140 36.69 42.24 -40.80
N TYR A 141 35.86 43.20 -40.38
CA TYR A 141 34.40 43.11 -40.44
C TYR A 141 33.84 44.06 -41.50
N VAL A 142 32.80 43.60 -42.19
CA VAL A 142 32.18 44.29 -43.32
C VAL A 142 30.67 44.25 -43.16
N PHE A 143 30.05 45.43 -43.06
CA PHE A 143 28.60 45.57 -42.97
C PHE A 143 27.99 45.72 -44.36
N VAL A 144 26.93 44.96 -44.64
CA VAL A 144 26.24 44.98 -45.93
C VAL A 144 25.01 45.87 -45.82
N GLU A 145 24.99 46.97 -46.55
CA GLU A 145 23.92 47.98 -46.47
C GLU A 145 22.66 47.57 -47.25
N GLY A 146 22.85 46.96 -48.42
CA GLY A 146 21.77 46.60 -49.34
C GLY A 146 21.80 45.14 -49.76
N GLY A 147 20.68 44.67 -50.32
CA GLY A 147 20.50 43.28 -50.69
C GLY A 147 19.12 42.77 -50.34
N THR A 148 18.64 41.75 -51.04
CA THR A 148 17.35 41.12 -50.75
C THR A 148 17.50 40.07 -49.65
N ALA A 149 18.56 39.26 -49.72
CA ALA A 149 18.82 38.18 -48.77
C ALA A 149 19.82 38.57 -47.68
N ASN A 150 20.72 39.54 -47.95
CA ASN A 150 21.86 39.80 -47.08
C ASN A 150 22.03 41.26 -46.63
N ALA A 151 21.02 42.12 -46.84
CA ALA A 151 21.02 43.46 -46.25
C ALA A 151 21.07 43.39 -44.70
N LEU A 152 21.73 44.37 -44.10
CA LEU A 152 21.90 44.55 -42.66
C LEU A 152 22.69 43.42 -41.96
N LYS A 153 23.35 42.56 -42.71
CA LYS A 153 24.23 41.53 -42.17
C LYS A 153 25.65 42.04 -42.01
N LEU A 154 26.37 41.43 -41.08
CA LEU A 154 27.79 41.66 -40.86
C LEU A 154 28.57 40.42 -41.28
N PHE A 155 29.63 40.58 -42.06
CA PHE A 155 30.56 39.51 -42.41
C PHE A 155 31.91 39.75 -41.76
N TYR A 156 32.60 38.67 -41.44
CA TYR A 156 33.90 38.67 -40.78
C TYR A 156 34.87 37.78 -41.53
N THR A 157 36.14 38.20 -41.60
CA THR A 157 37.23 37.30 -41.92
C THR A 157 38.35 37.38 -40.88
N GLY A 158 38.81 36.21 -40.46
CA GLY A 158 40.01 36.03 -39.65
C GLY A 158 41.18 35.46 -40.44
N SER A 159 41.07 35.36 -41.77
CA SER A 159 42.11 34.78 -42.62
C SER A 159 43.43 35.53 -42.45
N THR A 160 44.52 34.80 -42.22
CA THR A 160 45.88 35.34 -42.22
C THR A 160 46.42 35.29 -43.65
N VAL A 161 46.50 36.45 -44.31
CA VAL A 161 46.97 36.55 -45.71
C VAL A 161 48.34 37.20 -45.74
N THR A 162 49.28 36.54 -46.42
CA THR A 162 50.62 37.10 -46.69
C THR A 162 50.67 37.69 -48.09
N THR A 163 50.05 37.03 -49.08
CA THR A 163 50.02 37.45 -50.48
C THR A 163 48.58 37.45 -51.00
N ILE A 164 48.09 38.64 -51.40
CA ILE A 164 46.77 38.82 -52.01
C ILE A 164 46.68 38.10 -53.36
N ASP A 165 45.49 37.60 -53.69
CA ASP A 165 45.17 36.82 -54.90
C ASP A 165 45.97 35.51 -55.02
N THR A 166 46.55 35.03 -53.92
CA THR A 166 47.21 33.71 -53.84
C THR A 166 46.80 32.94 -52.60
N ASP A 167 46.76 33.59 -51.43
CA ASP A 167 46.28 32.95 -50.21
C ASP A 167 44.75 33.03 -50.11
N ASP A 168 44.10 31.96 -49.64
CA ASP A 168 42.65 31.86 -49.52
C ASP A 168 42.06 32.85 -48.50
N ILE A 169 40.98 33.54 -48.91
CA ILE A 169 40.24 34.46 -48.04
C ILE A 169 38.84 33.90 -47.78
N VAL A 170 38.56 33.60 -46.51
CA VAL A 170 37.29 33.01 -46.08
C VAL A 170 36.53 34.00 -45.22
N PHE A 171 35.31 34.33 -45.65
CA PHE A 171 34.37 35.16 -44.89
C PHE A 171 33.26 34.31 -44.30
N ALA A 172 32.86 34.64 -43.07
CA ALA A 172 31.70 34.08 -42.40
C ALA A 172 30.70 35.20 -42.07
N GLU A 173 29.40 34.89 -42.15
CA GLU A 173 28.36 35.77 -41.62
C GLU A 173 28.46 35.79 -40.08
N ALA A 174 28.56 36.96 -39.48
CA ALA A 174 28.50 37.15 -38.04
C ALA A 174 27.02 37.09 -37.59
N GLN A 175 26.68 36.13 -36.75
CA GLN A 175 25.31 35.95 -36.26
C GLN A 175 25.03 36.83 -35.02
N ASN A 176 23.86 37.47 -34.97
CA ASN A 176 23.40 38.23 -33.79
C ASN A 176 23.18 37.31 -32.58
N GLY A 177 23.52 37.74 -31.37
CA GLY A 177 23.51 36.96 -30.11
C GLY A 177 22.19 36.32 -29.66
N ASN A 178 21.13 36.35 -30.46
CA ASN A 178 19.87 35.65 -30.19
C ASN A 178 19.94 34.12 -30.37
N PHE A 179 20.95 33.59 -31.08
CA PHE A 179 21.17 32.14 -31.13
C PHE A 179 21.39 31.53 -29.73
N LEU A 180 21.91 32.34 -28.80
CA LEU A 180 22.14 31.94 -27.41
C LEU A 180 20.83 31.78 -26.63
N LEU A 181 19.80 32.57 -26.94
CA LEU A 181 18.49 32.46 -26.31
C LEU A 181 17.72 31.26 -26.84
N ASP A 182 17.82 30.98 -28.14
CA ASP A 182 17.19 29.81 -28.76
C ASP A 182 17.88 28.51 -28.31
N GLU A 183 19.21 28.50 -28.18
CA GLU A 183 19.94 27.36 -27.64
C GLU A 183 19.69 27.16 -26.14
N LEU A 184 19.50 28.25 -25.39
CA LEU A 184 19.14 28.18 -23.96
C LEU A 184 17.72 27.62 -23.76
N ASN A 185 16.74 28.11 -24.52
CA ASN A 185 15.37 27.61 -24.48
C ASN A 185 15.29 26.14 -24.96
N GLY A 186 16.02 25.79 -26.01
CA GLY A 186 16.11 24.41 -26.49
C GLY A 186 16.75 23.45 -25.48
N LYS A 187 17.73 23.92 -24.70
CA LYS A 187 18.35 23.12 -23.63
C LYS A 187 17.52 23.08 -22.33
N ALA A 188 16.74 24.11 -22.04
CA ALA A 188 15.83 24.15 -20.89
C ALA A 188 14.64 23.18 -21.05
N GLU A 189 14.12 23.03 -22.28
CA GLU A 189 13.07 22.05 -22.60
C GLU A 189 13.60 20.60 -22.62
N ASP A 190 14.86 20.40 -22.99
CA ASP A 190 15.51 19.08 -23.06
C ASP A 190 15.69 18.40 -21.68
N ASP A 191 15.65 19.17 -20.59
CA ASP A 191 15.79 18.64 -19.22
C ASP A 191 14.49 18.07 -18.65
N VAL A 192 13.32 18.50 -19.14
CA VAL A 192 12.01 18.12 -18.56
C VAL A 192 11.22 17.13 -19.43
N VAL A 193 11.39 17.16 -20.75
CA VAL A 193 10.59 16.36 -21.71
C VAL A 193 11.47 15.50 -22.61
N VAL A 194 10.95 14.36 -23.07
CA VAL A 194 11.63 13.48 -24.05
C VAL A 194 11.43 14.04 -25.47
N LYS A 195 12.48 14.04 -26.30
CA LYS A 195 12.42 14.52 -27.69
C LYS A 195 11.37 13.74 -28.49
N LEU A 196 10.60 14.47 -29.30
CA LEU A 196 9.60 13.87 -30.21
C LEU A 196 10.23 13.17 -31.41
N THR A 197 11.49 13.47 -31.74
CA THR A 197 12.25 12.86 -32.85
C THR A 197 13.75 12.78 -32.54
N GLY A 198 14.44 11.78 -33.10
CA GLY A 198 15.88 11.60 -32.98
C GLY A 198 16.30 10.72 -31.79
N ALA A 199 17.56 10.28 -31.79
CA ALA A 199 18.09 9.47 -30.70
C ALA A 199 18.35 10.34 -29.45
N GLN A 200 17.87 9.90 -28.29
CA GLN A 200 18.14 10.53 -27.00
C GLN A 200 18.67 9.48 -26.01
N SER A 201 19.69 9.86 -25.24
CA SER A 201 20.14 9.10 -24.08
C SER A 201 19.60 9.78 -22.83
N VAL A 202 18.96 9.00 -21.95
CA VAL A 202 18.34 9.50 -20.72
C VAL A 202 19.10 8.94 -19.53
N ALA A 203 19.63 9.82 -18.68
CA ALA A 203 20.12 9.48 -17.36
C ALA A 203 19.13 10.05 -16.34
N GLY A 204 18.42 9.18 -15.61
CA GLY A 204 17.36 9.58 -14.66
C GLY A 204 15.93 9.40 -15.20
N VAL A 205 14.97 10.09 -14.59
CA VAL A 205 13.53 9.97 -14.89
C VAL A 205 13.07 11.19 -15.71
N LYS A 206 12.39 10.94 -16.84
CA LYS A 206 11.72 11.97 -17.65
C LYS A 206 10.27 11.59 -17.92
N THR A 207 9.41 12.58 -18.12
CA THR A 207 7.97 12.38 -18.30
C THR A 207 7.60 12.51 -19.78
N PHE A 208 6.78 11.59 -20.28
CA PHE A 208 6.15 11.74 -21.59
C PHE A 208 4.86 12.54 -21.44
N VAL A 209 4.65 13.53 -22.30
CA VAL A 209 3.41 14.33 -22.34
C VAL A 209 2.22 13.58 -22.96
N SER A 210 2.48 12.41 -23.54
CA SER A 210 1.50 11.44 -24.05
C SER A 210 2.10 10.04 -24.06
N ALA A 211 1.28 8.99 -24.16
CA ALA A 211 1.81 7.63 -24.29
C ALA A 211 2.77 7.54 -25.51
N PRO A 212 4.00 7.03 -25.34
CA PRO A 212 4.94 6.88 -26.44
C PRO A 212 4.44 5.82 -27.43
N VAL A 213 4.32 6.20 -28.70
CA VAL A 213 4.00 5.27 -29.80
C VAL A 213 5.28 4.60 -30.25
N VAL A 214 5.41 3.30 -29.97
CA VAL A 214 6.56 2.51 -30.39
C VAL A 214 6.23 1.84 -31.73
N PRO A 215 6.94 2.15 -32.83
CA PRO A 215 6.72 1.46 -34.10
C PRO A 215 7.19 0.00 -33.98
N ASP A 216 6.24 -0.92 -34.11
CA ASP A 216 6.37 -2.37 -33.96
C ASP A 216 7.53 -3.00 -34.77
N ALA A 217 7.97 -2.36 -35.86
CA ALA A 217 8.85 -2.98 -36.85
C ALA A 217 10.38 -2.98 -36.53
N SER A 218 10.86 -2.33 -35.46
CA SER A 218 12.32 -2.14 -35.25
C SER A 218 12.94 -2.72 -33.98
N PHE A 219 12.23 -3.55 -33.21
CA PHE A 219 12.86 -4.30 -32.11
C PHE A 219 13.58 -5.54 -32.62
N SER A 220 14.88 -5.43 -32.90
CA SER A 220 15.74 -6.61 -32.99
C SER A 220 15.88 -7.21 -31.59
N VAL A 221 15.38 -8.43 -31.40
CA VAL A 221 15.31 -9.22 -30.15
C VAL A 221 16.64 -9.33 -29.37
N ALA A 222 17.78 -8.99 -29.97
CA ALA A 222 19.12 -9.19 -29.40
C ALA A 222 19.54 -8.28 -28.22
N LYS A 223 18.67 -7.40 -27.69
CA LYS A 223 19.00 -6.54 -26.53
C LYS A 223 18.01 -6.62 -25.36
N THR A 224 17.22 -7.68 -25.27
CA THR A 224 16.30 -7.93 -24.12
C THR A 224 16.95 -8.68 -22.97
N THR A 225 18.29 -8.70 -22.84
CA THR A 225 18.97 -9.40 -21.73
C THR A 225 18.53 -8.87 -20.37
N GLY A 226 18.16 -7.58 -20.26
CA GLY A 226 17.58 -6.99 -19.05
C GLY A 226 16.07 -7.21 -18.86
N LEU A 227 15.36 -7.64 -19.91
CA LEU A 227 13.94 -8.03 -19.82
C LEU A 227 13.78 -9.49 -19.37
N GLN A 228 14.84 -10.30 -19.46
CA GLN A 228 14.82 -11.70 -19.01
C GLN A 228 14.69 -11.81 -17.48
N THR A 229 15.23 -10.86 -16.72
CA THR A 229 15.00 -10.77 -15.26
C THR A 229 13.54 -10.42 -14.93
N ALA A 230 12.81 -9.78 -15.84
CA ALA A 230 11.39 -9.49 -15.70
C ALA A 230 10.48 -10.67 -16.13
N LEU A 231 11.04 -11.74 -16.68
CA LEU A 231 10.32 -12.98 -17.03
C LEU A 231 10.56 -14.11 -16.02
N THR A 232 11.30 -13.84 -14.95
CA THR A 232 11.36 -14.72 -13.80
C THR A 232 10.17 -14.43 -12.90
N ASP A 233 9.28 -15.40 -12.70
CA ASP A 233 8.21 -15.23 -11.71
C ASP A 233 8.81 -15.14 -10.29
N THR A 234 8.02 -14.75 -9.30
CA THR A 234 8.45 -14.59 -7.89
C THR A 234 9.05 -15.88 -7.29
N ALA A 235 8.93 -17.03 -7.97
CA ALA A 235 9.46 -18.33 -7.58
C ALA A 235 10.72 -18.76 -8.37
N SER A 236 11.42 -17.83 -9.03
CA SER A 236 12.66 -18.08 -9.78
C SER A 236 12.51 -18.97 -11.02
N ARG A 237 11.32 -19.02 -11.65
CA ARG A 237 11.05 -19.85 -12.85
C ARG A 237 11.25 -19.08 -14.15
N ILE A 238 11.86 -19.72 -15.15
CA ILE A 238 12.09 -19.15 -16.48
C ILE A 238 10.87 -19.42 -17.38
N ASN A 239 10.22 -18.35 -17.85
CA ASN A 239 9.01 -18.42 -18.67
C ASN A 239 9.31 -18.21 -20.17
N TYR A 240 8.87 -19.15 -21.01
CA TYR A 240 8.99 -19.10 -22.47
C TYR A 240 7.61 -19.08 -23.15
N ILE A 241 7.53 -18.51 -24.35
CA ILE A 241 6.33 -18.56 -25.20
C ILE A 241 6.56 -19.56 -26.33
N ALA A 242 5.62 -20.48 -26.53
CA ALA A 242 5.71 -21.50 -27.56
C ALA A 242 5.42 -20.93 -28.97
N SER A 243 6.10 -21.52 -29.95
CA SER A 243 6.03 -21.20 -31.38
C SER A 243 6.27 -22.48 -32.20
N GLY A 244 6.37 -22.41 -33.53
CA GLY A 244 6.83 -23.54 -34.35
C GLY A 244 6.04 -24.84 -34.16
N PHE A 245 4.72 -24.75 -34.04
CA PHE A 245 3.88 -25.87 -33.64
C PHE A 245 3.74 -26.96 -34.70
N GLY A 246 3.82 -28.23 -34.29
CA GLY A 246 3.65 -29.39 -35.15
C GLY A 246 3.04 -30.60 -34.41
N GLY A 247 2.98 -31.75 -35.08
CA GLY A 247 2.45 -32.99 -34.50
C GLY A 247 0.92 -33.11 -34.47
N THR A 248 0.41 -34.09 -33.73
CA THR A 248 -1.02 -34.46 -33.61
C THR A 248 -1.59 -34.07 -32.25
N ALA A 249 -2.88 -34.34 -32.03
CA ALA A 249 -3.56 -34.06 -30.76
C ALA A 249 -3.06 -34.89 -29.56
N ASN A 250 -2.45 -36.06 -29.81
CA ASN A 250 -1.87 -36.93 -28.77
C ASN A 250 -0.32 -36.84 -28.71
N ALA A 251 0.31 -36.23 -29.71
CA ALA A 251 1.76 -36.09 -29.79
C ALA A 251 2.12 -34.72 -30.37
N ARG A 252 2.26 -33.73 -29.49
CA ARG A 252 2.46 -32.33 -29.87
C ARG A 252 3.94 -31.97 -29.90
N THR A 253 4.33 -31.12 -30.84
CA THR A 253 5.66 -30.51 -30.86
C THR A 253 5.55 -28.98 -30.89
N CYS A 254 6.49 -28.30 -30.24
CA CYS A 254 6.63 -26.85 -30.35
C CYS A 254 8.10 -26.43 -30.27
N SER A 255 8.37 -25.19 -30.66
CA SER A 255 9.66 -24.53 -30.56
C SER A 255 9.58 -23.31 -29.65
N VAL A 256 10.68 -22.94 -29.00
CA VAL A 256 10.84 -21.66 -28.30
C VAL A 256 12.13 -21.03 -28.80
N ALA A 257 12.05 -19.80 -29.31
CA ALA A 257 13.19 -19.09 -29.88
C ALA A 257 13.86 -18.24 -28.80
N ASP A 258 14.80 -18.83 -28.06
CA ASP A 258 15.72 -18.10 -27.19
C ASP A 258 17.09 -18.00 -27.88
N GLY A 259 17.63 -16.79 -27.98
CA GLY A 259 18.95 -16.51 -28.53
C GLY A 259 20.10 -17.14 -27.72
N ALA A 260 19.90 -17.44 -26.44
CA ALA A 260 20.87 -18.13 -25.59
C ALA A 260 20.90 -19.65 -25.81
N VAL A 261 19.80 -20.24 -26.29
CA VAL A 261 19.63 -21.70 -26.44
C VAL A 261 19.79 -22.15 -27.91
N GLY A 262 19.75 -21.23 -28.88
CA GLY A 262 20.19 -21.50 -30.26
C GLY A 262 19.47 -22.64 -30.98
N GLY A 263 18.22 -22.95 -30.60
CA GLY A 263 17.47 -24.09 -31.12
C GLY A 263 17.87 -25.45 -30.51
N ALA A 264 18.65 -25.47 -29.43
CA ALA A 264 18.99 -26.69 -28.72
C ALA A 264 17.75 -27.32 -28.03
N PRO A 265 17.71 -28.67 -27.91
CA PRO A 265 16.64 -29.37 -27.20
C PRO A 265 16.43 -28.86 -25.77
N ILE A 266 15.18 -28.65 -25.39
CA ILE A 266 14.82 -28.29 -24.00
C ILE A 266 14.28 -29.52 -23.30
N THR A 267 14.97 -29.92 -22.22
CA THR A 267 14.51 -30.94 -21.28
C THR A 267 13.57 -30.30 -20.26
N ALA A 268 12.55 -31.03 -19.81
CA ALA A 268 11.54 -30.54 -18.90
C ALA A 268 12.05 -30.31 -17.46
N THR A 269 13.20 -29.68 -17.21
CA THR A 269 13.78 -29.51 -15.87
C THR A 269 12.92 -28.60 -14.97
N ARG A 270 12.93 -28.81 -13.65
CA ARG A 270 12.23 -27.95 -12.67
C ARG A 270 12.63 -26.48 -12.86
N GLY A 271 11.63 -25.60 -12.92
CA GLY A 271 11.83 -24.15 -13.09
C GLY A 271 11.67 -23.64 -14.53
N ILE A 272 11.31 -24.49 -15.49
CA ILE A 272 10.99 -24.08 -16.87
C ILE A 272 9.47 -24.11 -17.06
N THR A 273 8.93 -23.00 -17.57
CA THR A 273 7.52 -22.87 -17.95
C THR A 273 7.39 -22.48 -19.42
N ILE A 274 6.43 -23.07 -20.13
CA ILE A 274 6.14 -22.77 -21.53
C ILE A 274 4.66 -22.44 -21.68
N HIS A 275 4.38 -21.26 -22.25
CA HIS A 275 3.04 -20.74 -22.41
C HIS A 275 2.54 -20.79 -23.85
N GLY A 276 1.23 -20.85 -24.02
CA GLY A 276 0.57 -20.60 -25.30
C GLY A 276 0.71 -21.72 -26.33
N ILE A 277 0.79 -22.97 -25.91
CA ILE A 277 0.94 -24.11 -26.83
C ILE A 277 -0.35 -24.33 -27.59
N VAL A 278 -0.42 -23.90 -28.85
CA VAL A 278 -1.63 -24.09 -29.68
C VAL A 278 -1.88 -25.58 -29.86
N TRP A 279 -3.12 -26.04 -29.71
CA TRP A 279 -3.50 -27.44 -29.84
C TRP A 279 -4.25 -27.71 -31.16
N PRO A 280 -3.92 -28.78 -31.90
CA PRO A 280 -4.37 -28.93 -33.29
C PRO A 280 -5.75 -29.62 -33.41
N GLY A 281 -6.18 -30.38 -32.39
CA GLY A 281 -7.37 -31.22 -32.46
C GLY A 281 -7.69 -31.86 -31.11
N THR A 282 -8.77 -32.63 -31.02
CA THR A 282 -9.17 -33.30 -29.77
C THR A 282 -8.28 -34.49 -29.46
N ASN A 283 -7.70 -34.55 -28.25
CA ASN A 283 -6.93 -35.72 -27.84
C ASN A 283 -7.85 -36.92 -27.60
N THR A 284 -7.44 -38.11 -28.03
CA THR A 284 -8.21 -39.35 -27.90
C THR A 284 -7.57 -40.37 -26.96
N GLY A 285 -6.39 -40.05 -26.42
CA GLY A 285 -5.64 -40.86 -25.48
C GLY A 285 -4.51 -40.05 -24.84
N ASN A 286 -3.53 -40.75 -24.26
CA ASN A 286 -2.38 -40.15 -23.57
C ASN A 286 -1.65 -39.15 -24.48
N VAL A 287 -1.20 -38.06 -23.87
CA VAL A 287 -0.61 -36.94 -24.60
C VAL A 287 0.87 -36.82 -24.30
N THR A 288 1.66 -36.48 -25.32
CA THR A 288 3.09 -36.17 -25.20
C THR A 288 3.42 -34.82 -25.80
N LEU A 289 4.46 -34.17 -25.25
CA LEU A 289 4.99 -32.90 -25.72
C LEU A 289 6.51 -32.98 -25.91
N ALA A 290 7.00 -32.57 -27.09
CA ALA A 290 8.41 -32.38 -27.38
C ALA A 290 8.71 -30.92 -27.73
N VAL A 291 9.78 -30.36 -27.15
CA VAL A 291 10.16 -28.93 -27.28
C VAL A 291 11.55 -28.80 -27.91
N ASN A 292 11.69 -27.97 -28.94
CA ASN A 292 12.96 -27.73 -29.67
C ASN A 292 13.67 -29.03 -30.13
N GLY A 293 12.91 -30.06 -30.54
CA GLY A 293 13.46 -31.34 -30.99
C GLY A 293 13.98 -32.26 -29.88
N GLY A 294 13.68 -31.96 -28.62
CA GLY A 294 13.96 -32.83 -27.47
C GLY A 294 13.08 -34.08 -27.39
N PRO A 295 13.29 -34.93 -26.36
CA PRO A 295 12.51 -36.16 -26.20
C PRO A 295 11.02 -35.85 -26.00
N ALA A 296 10.16 -36.68 -26.59
CA ALA A 296 8.72 -36.61 -26.36
C ALA A 296 8.42 -37.14 -24.96
N LEU A 297 8.06 -36.24 -24.05
CA LEU A 297 7.74 -36.57 -22.66
C LEU A 297 6.23 -36.55 -22.44
N PRO A 298 5.70 -37.31 -21.46
CA PRO A 298 4.29 -37.26 -21.12
C PRO A 298 3.84 -35.84 -20.75
N LEU A 299 2.70 -35.41 -21.28
CA LEU A 299 1.98 -34.22 -20.83
C LEU A 299 0.82 -34.68 -19.96
N LEU A 300 0.85 -34.26 -18.71
CA LEU A 300 0.03 -34.77 -17.63
C LEU A 300 -0.67 -33.59 -16.93
N ASP A 301 -1.72 -33.87 -16.15
CA ASP A 301 -2.38 -32.83 -15.36
C ASP A 301 -1.46 -32.34 -14.23
N GLU A 302 -1.88 -31.31 -13.51
CA GLU A 302 -1.06 -30.71 -12.45
C GLU A 302 -0.83 -31.63 -11.24
N ASP A 303 -1.74 -32.57 -10.97
CA ASP A 303 -1.63 -33.57 -9.90
C ASP A 303 -0.77 -34.78 -10.31
N GLY A 304 -0.56 -34.92 -11.61
CA GLY A 304 0.41 -35.79 -12.21
C GLY A 304 -0.16 -36.97 -13.02
N ASN A 305 -1.46 -36.97 -13.27
CA ASN A 305 -2.19 -38.04 -13.93
C ASN A 305 -2.24 -37.86 -15.46
N GLN A 306 -2.58 -38.95 -16.17
CA GLN A 306 -2.77 -38.93 -17.63
C GLN A 306 -3.99 -38.09 -18.01
N LEU A 307 -3.87 -37.27 -19.07
CA LEU A 307 -5.01 -36.51 -19.58
C LEU A 307 -6.06 -37.48 -20.15
N PRO A 308 -7.33 -37.39 -19.75
CA PRO A 308 -8.38 -38.21 -20.34
C PRO A 308 -8.64 -37.80 -21.81
N PRO A 309 -9.25 -38.67 -22.63
CA PRO A 309 -9.72 -38.29 -23.97
C PRO A 309 -10.66 -37.08 -23.91
N GLY A 310 -10.45 -36.09 -24.78
CA GLY A 310 -11.23 -34.86 -24.82
C GLY A 310 -10.71 -33.71 -23.95
N ALA A 311 -9.68 -33.95 -23.15
CA ALA A 311 -9.08 -32.95 -22.26
C ALA A 311 -8.48 -31.73 -22.99
N LEU A 312 -7.89 -31.93 -24.17
CA LEU A 312 -7.40 -30.87 -25.04
C LEU A 312 -8.13 -30.94 -26.38
N VAL A 313 -8.64 -29.80 -26.87
CA VAL A 313 -9.39 -29.68 -28.12
C VAL A 313 -8.72 -28.71 -29.10
N SER A 314 -9.17 -28.72 -30.37
CA SER A 314 -8.62 -27.82 -31.39
C SER A 314 -8.75 -26.35 -30.96
N GLY A 315 -7.65 -25.60 -31.07
CA GLY A 315 -7.58 -24.18 -30.71
C GLY A 315 -7.24 -23.90 -29.24
N ASP A 316 -7.15 -24.92 -28.38
CA ASP A 316 -6.67 -24.73 -27.01
C ASP A 316 -5.23 -24.19 -27.00
N ARG A 317 -4.88 -23.44 -25.95
CA ARG A 317 -3.55 -22.84 -25.77
C ARG A 317 -3.01 -23.07 -24.35
N PRO A 318 -2.82 -24.33 -23.91
CA PRO A 318 -2.31 -24.63 -22.58
C PRO A 318 -0.94 -24.02 -22.30
N SER A 319 -0.70 -23.76 -21.02
CA SER A 319 0.62 -23.50 -20.45
C SER A 319 1.07 -24.70 -19.63
N VAL A 320 2.37 -24.99 -19.65
CA VAL A 320 2.96 -26.17 -19.01
C VAL A 320 4.20 -25.82 -18.24
N PHE A 321 4.52 -26.59 -17.19
CA PHE A 321 5.79 -26.53 -16.48
C PHE A 321 6.50 -27.89 -16.49
N GLY A 322 7.84 -27.86 -16.48
CA GLY A 322 8.68 -29.05 -16.48
C GLY A 322 9.05 -29.53 -15.07
N THR A 323 9.11 -30.86 -14.88
CA THR A 323 9.47 -31.50 -13.58
C THR A 323 10.81 -32.25 -13.57
N GLY A 324 11.34 -32.60 -14.73
CA GLY A 324 12.57 -33.33 -15.01
C GLY A 324 12.29 -34.55 -15.90
N SER A 325 11.11 -35.14 -15.76
CA SER A 325 10.68 -36.38 -16.42
C SER A 325 9.40 -36.25 -17.23
N ASP A 326 8.63 -35.18 -17.03
CA ASP A 326 7.34 -34.94 -17.67
C ASP A 326 7.00 -33.44 -17.72
N TRP A 327 5.95 -33.13 -18.49
CA TRP A 327 5.31 -31.82 -18.53
C TRP A 327 3.98 -31.87 -17.79
N ARG A 328 3.70 -30.82 -17.00
CA ARG A 328 2.48 -30.68 -16.22
C ARG A 328 1.71 -29.45 -16.68
N LEU A 329 0.40 -29.56 -16.85
CA LEU A 329 -0.45 -28.39 -17.14
C LEU A 329 -0.48 -27.42 -15.95
N LEU A 330 -0.54 -26.12 -16.23
CA LEU A 330 -0.69 -25.09 -15.20
C LEU A 330 -2.18 -24.71 -14.99
N GLY A 331 -2.74 -25.10 -13.84
CA GLY A 331 -4.07 -24.70 -13.34
C GLY A 331 -5.15 -25.79 -13.44
N LYS A 332 -5.94 -26.02 -12.38
CA LYS A 332 -7.11 -26.92 -12.40
C LYS A 332 -8.20 -26.36 -13.30
N GLY A 333 -8.58 -27.17 -14.28
CA GLY A 333 -9.65 -26.88 -15.23
C GLY A 333 -9.09 -26.61 -16.61
N TYR A 334 -9.23 -27.60 -17.49
CA TYR A 334 -8.95 -27.48 -18.91
C TYR A 334 -9.84 -26.39 -19.52
N ARG A 335 -9.34 -25.15 -19.49
CA ARG A 335 -9.51 -24.06 -20.46
C ARG A 335 -9.02 -22.73 -19.85
N ARG A 336 -7.88 -22.28 -20.41
CA ARG A 336 -7.41 -20.89 -20.60
C ARG A 336 -6.99 -20.11 -19.35
N THR A 337 -5.68 -20.08 -19.12
CA THR A 337 -4.95 -18.92 -18.59
C THR A 337 -4.62 -17.99 -19.77
N TRP A 338 -5.46 -16.96 -19.95
CA TRP A 338 -5.16 -15.60 -20.41
C TRP A 338 -6.51 -14.86 -20.41
N ASP A 339 -6.85 -14.46 -19.19
CA ASP A 339 -7.68 -13.31 -18.79
C ASP A 339 -8.84 -12.82 -19.67
N THR A 340 -9.99 -13.48 -19.55
CA THR A 340 -11.31 -12.88 -19.76
C THR A 340 -12.23 -13.00 -18.53
N ARG A 341 -11.72 -13.53 -17.41
CA ARG A 341 -12.48 -13.70 -16.16
C ARG A 341 -12.28 -12.54 -15.17
N LEU A 342 -11.27 -11.67 -15.37
CA LEU A 342 -11.14 -10.39 -14.68
C LEU A 342 -11.72 -9.21 -15.48
N ARG A 343 -12.23 -9.43 -16.70
CA ARG A 343 -13.04 -8.42 -17.41
C ARG A 343 -14.48 -8.50 -16.94
N GLY A 344 -15.07 -7.36 -16.57
CA GLY A 344 -16.50 -7.28 -16.24
C GLY A 344 -17.38 -7.82 -17.38
N GLN A 345 -18.31 -8.71 -17.05
CA GLN A 345 -19.26 -9.31 -17.99
C GLN A 345 -20.51 -8.44 -18.10
N ARG A 346 -20.89 -8.06 -19.32
CA ARG A 346 -22.15 -7.33 -19.55
C ARG A 346 -23.32 -8.30 -19.67
N LEU A 347 -24.35 -8.08 -18.87
CA LEU A 347 -25.62 -8.79 -18.92
C LEU A 347 -26.54 -8.14 -19.97
N GLN A 348 -27.28 -8.96 -20.72
CA GLN A 348 -28.15 -8.50 -21.82
C GLN A 348 -29.64 -8.71 -21.54
N THR A 349 -30.03 -9.80 -20.88
CA THR A 349 -31.44 -10.17 -20.67
C THR A 349 -31.81 -10.12 -19.19
N VAL A 350 -31.75 -8.95 -18.56
CA VAL A 350 -31.99 -8.80 -17.10
C VAL A 350 -33.47 -8.56 -16.81
N ASN A 351 -34.19 -9.61 -16.43
CA ASN A 351 -35.63 -9.56 -16.20
C ASN A 351 -36.01 -10.09 -14.81
N PHE A 352 -36.98 -9.43 -14.18
CA PHE A 352 -37.66 -9.98 -13.00
C PHE A 352 -38.62 -11.11 -13.42
N THR A 353 -38.48 -12.26 -12.76
CA THR A 353 -39.39 -13.42 -12.88
C THR A 353 -40.46 -13.43 -11.79
N ASN A 354 -40.12 -12.89 -10.63
CA ASN A 354 -41.02 -12.40 -9.58
C ASN A 354 -40.37 -11.13 -8.99
N PRO A 355 -41.02 -10.34 -8.11
CA PRO A 355 -40.48 -9.03 -7.75
C PRO A 355 -39.10 -9.08 -7.10
N ASP A 356 -38.66 -10.20 -6.50
CA ASP A 356 -37.33 -10.33 -5.88
C ASP A 356 -36.46 -11.44 -6.53
N ALA A 357 -36.80 -11.90 -7.73
CA ALA A 357 -36.04 -12.92 -8.46
C ALA A 357 -35.70 -12.47 -9.88
N ILE A 358 -34.41 -12.30 -10.15
CA ILE A 358 -33.86 -11.79 -11.40
C ILE A 358 -33.23 -12.94 -12.19
N THR A 359 -33.52 -12.99 -13.49
CA THR A 359 -32.81 -13.85 -14.44
C THR A 359 -32.03 -12.97 -15.40
N ALA A 360 -30.80 -13.37 -15.72
CA ALA A 360 -29.91 -12.65 -16.61
C ALA A 360 -29.12 -13.58 -17.53
N THR A 361 -28.79 -13.13 -18.74
CA THR A 361 -27.85 -13.81 -19.64
C THR A 361 -26.66 -12.90 -19.94
N THR A 362 -25.48 -13.49 -20.19
CA THR A 362 -24.31 -12.73 -20.63
C THR A 362 -24.43 -12.42 -22.12
N ALA A 363 -23.89 -11.27 -22.55
CA ALA A 363 -23.96 -10.83 -23.95
C ALA A 363 -23.22 -11.77 -24.92
N ASP A 364 -22.24 -12.53 -24.43
CA ASP A 364 -21.46 -13.48 -25.23
C ASP A 364 -22.06 -14.91 -25.21
N GLY A 365 -23.02 -15.20 -24.32
CA GLY A 365 -23.65 -16.51 -24.17
C GLY A 365 -22.69 -17.66 -23.78
N THR A 366 -21.47 -17.36 -23.31
CA THR A 366 -20.41 -18.36 -23.14
C THR A 366 -20.14 -18.80 -21.71
N ILE A 367 -20.79 -18.20 -20.70
CA ILE A 367 -20.51 -18.52 -19.30
C ILE A 367 -21.05 -19.92 -18.93
N SER A 368 -20.15 -20.82 -18.54
CA SER A 368 -20.49 -22.18 -18.10
C SER A 368 -20.28 -22.41 -16.59
N ALA A 369 -19.65 -21.45 -15.90
CA ALA A 369 -19.43 -21.41 -14.46
C ALA A 369 -19.06 -19.98 -14.05
N LYS A 370 -19.38 -19.60 -12.81
CA LYS A 370 -19.01 -18.31 -12.23
C LYS A 370 -17.71 -18.43 -11.44
N THR A 371 -16.90 -17.37 -11.44
CA THR A 371 -15.66 -17.30 -10.64
C THR A 371 -15.82 -16.25 -9.55
N ARG A 372 -15.30 -16.51 -8.35
CA ARG A 372 -15.27 -15.50 -7.27
C ARG A 372 -14.51 -14.25 -7.76
N MET A 373 -14.94 -13.09 -7.30
CA MET A 373 -14.52 -11.74 -7.70
C MET A 373 -14.82 -11.37 -9.16
N GLN A 374 -15.72 -12.10 -9.82
CA GLN A 374 -16.14 -11.76 -11.17
C GLN A 374 -17.16 -10.62 -11.14
N PHE A 375 -16.89 -9.55 -11.90
CA PHE A 375 -17.79 -8.42 -12.04
C PHE A 375 -18.84 -8.67 -13.13
N PHE A 376 -20.07 -8.26 -12.86
CA PHE A 376 -21.19 -8.26 -13.78
C PHE A 376 -21.80 -6.86 -13.84
N SER A 377 -22.12 -6.38 -15.03
CA SER A 377 -22.79 -5.08 -15.20
C SER A 377 -24.01 -5.23 -16.09
N GLY A 378 -25.04 -4.42 -15.87
CA GLY A 378 -26.26 -4.50 -16.67
C GLY A 378 -27.24 -3.38 -16.38
N VAL A 379 -28.34 -3.41 -17.13
CA VAL A 379 -29.49 -2.52 -16.96
C VAL A 379 -30.70 -3.38 -16.64
N ILE A 380 -31.46 -3.02 -15.60
CA ILE A 380 -32.73 -3.69 -15.29
C ILE A 380 -33.72 -3.42 -16.43
N GLY A 381 -34.29 -4.47 -17.04
CA GLY A 381 -35.24 -4.33 -18.14
C GLY A 381 -36.58 -3.71 -17.72
N ASN A 382 -37.35 -4.40 -16.88
CA ASN A 382 -38.66 -3.94 -16.39
C ASN A 382 -38.95 -4.56 -15.02
N GLY A 383 -39.73 -3.87 -14.17
CA GLY A 383 -40.02 -4.26 -12.79
C GLY A 383 -39.19 -3.50 -11.76
N ALA A 384 -39.43 -3.77 -10.48
CA ALA A 384 -38.65 -3.25 -9.36
C ALA A 384 -38.70 -4.25 -8.20
N ASN A 385 -37.64 -4.31 -7.41
CA ASN A 385 -37.60 -5.17 -6.24
C ASN A 385 -38.54 -4.66 -5.12
N SER A 386 -39.17 -5.58 -4.39
CA SER A 386 -40.12 -5.28 -3.31
C SER A 386 -39.47 -5.10 -1.93
N GLY A 387 -38.14 -5.21 -1.85
CA GLY A 387 -37.40 -5.05 -0.59
C GLY A 387 -37.30 -6.34 0.23
N GLY A 388 -37.40 -7.50 -0.41
CA GLY A 388 -37.15 -8.81 0.20
C GLY A 388 -35.87 -9.47 -0.35
N PRO A 389 -35.61 -10.74 0.02
CA PRO A 389 -34.49 -11.54 -0.47
C PRO A 389 -34.33 -11.52 -1.99
N VAL A 390 -33.43 -10.68 -2.50
CA VAL A 390 -33.20 -10.60 -3.95
C VAL A 390 -32.28 -11.74 -4.38
N THR A 391 -32.67 -12.46 -5.44
CA THR A 391 -31.85 -13.49 -6.05
C THR A 391 -31.58 -13.19 -7.52
N ILE A 392 -30.40 -13.58 -8.00
CA ILE A 392 -30.01 -13.49 -9.41
C ILE A 392 -29.58 -14.87 -9.90
N ASP A 393 -30.18 -15.33 -11.00
CA ASP A 393 -29.70 -16.46 -11.80
C ASP A 393 -29.07 -15.94 -13.10
N ILE A 394 -27.77 -16.17 -13.28
CA ILE A 394 -27.02 -15.79 -14.48
C ILE A 394 -26.80 -17.04 -15.33
N ALA A 395 -27.31 -16.99 -16.57
CA ALA A 395 -27.16 -18.03 -17.59
C ALA A 395 -27.64 -19.44 -17.17
N GLY A 396 -28.57 -19.53 -16.21
CA GLY A 396 -29.08 -20.80 -15.71
C GLY A 396 -28.10 -21.58 -14.84
N LEU A 397 -27.09 -20.89 -14.27
CA LEU A 397 -26.11 -21.46 -13.34
C LEU A 397 -26.65 -21.55 -11.90
N GLY A 398 -27.91 -21.19 -11.69
CA GLY A 398 -28.62 -21.30 -10.43
C GLY A 398 -28.73 -19.95 -9.69
N PRO A 399 -29.87 -19.70 -9.02
CA PRO A 399 -30.10 -18.46 -8.29
C PRO A 399 -29.17 -18.34 -7.09
N GLN A 400 -28.58 -17.17 -6.93
CA GLN A 400 -27.77 -16.79 -5.77
C GLN A 400 -28.28 -15.49 -5.19
N ARG A 401 -28.10 -15.30 -3.88
CA ARG A 401 -28.51 -14.09 -3.16
C ARG A 401 -27.74 -12.88 -3.67
N LEU A 402 -28.41 -11.73 -3.74
CA LEU A 402 -27.81 -10.43 -3.99
C LEU A 402 -27.91 -9.59 -2.73
N TYR A 403 -26.80 -9.00 -2.32
CA TYR A 403 -26.68 -8.14 -1.16
C TYR A 403 -26.20 -6.74 -1.54
N GLU A 404 -26.55 -5.75 -0.72
CA GLU A 404 -25.79 -4.49 -0.66
C GLU A 404 -24.39 -4.76 -0.04
N PRO A 405 -23.41 -3.82 -0.13
CA PRO A 405 -22.07 -3.99 0.47
C PRO A 405 -22.06 -4.33 1.96
N ASP A 406 -23.09 -3.95 2.69
CA ASP A 406 -23.26 -4.26 4.12
C ASP A 406 -23.85 -5.65 4.39
N GLY A 407 -24.17 -6.43 3.36
CA GLY A 407 -24.81 -7.74 3.51
C GLY A 407 -26.32 -7.68 3.69
N SER A 408 -26.93 -6.49 3.64
CA SER A 408 -28.37 -6.31 3.69
C SER A 408 -29.05 -6.70 2.37
N ASP A 409 -30.34 -7.01 2.44
CA ASP A 409 -31.14 -7.18 1.22
C ASP A 409 -31.37 -5.81 0.55
N PRO A 410 -31.29 -5.72 -0.79
CA PRO A 410 -31.56 -4.49 -1.51
C PRO A 410 -32.93 -3.90 -1.15
N ALA A 411 -32.97 -2.63 -0.75
CA ALA A 411 -34.20 -1.94 -0.35
C ALA A 411 -35.24 -1.91 -1.48
N ALA A 412 -36.53 -1.82 -1.15
CA ALA A 412 -37.59 -1.76 -2.17
C ALA A 412 -37.33 -0.64 -3.20
N GLY A 413 -37.36 -0.97 -4.48
CA GLY A 413 -37.06 -0.04 -5.57
C GLY A 413 -35.57 0.21 -5.84
N ARG A 414 -34.65 -0.41 -5.09
CA ARG A 414 -33.19 -0.32 -5.32
C ARG A 414 -32.77 -0.74 -6.72
N LEU A 415 -33.42 -1.77 -7.27
CA LEU A 415 -33.25 -2.29 -8.62
C LEU A 415 -34.50 -1.98 -9.46
N ALA A 416 -34.76 -0.70 -9.68
CA ALA A 416 -35.89 -0.28 -10.51
C ALA A 416 -35.60 -0.42 -12.01
N ALA A 417 -36.65 -0.50 -12.81
CA ALA A 417 -36.57 -0.51 -14.27
C ALA A 417 -35.65 0.60 -14.79
N PHE A 418 -34.81 0.25 -15.76
CA PHE A 418 -33.82 1.14 -16.39
C PHE A 418 -32.67 1.60 -15.48
N THR A 419 -32.50 0.99 -14.31
CA THR A 419 -31.37 1.28 -13.42
C THR A 419 -30.13 0.50 -13.86
N ASN A 420 -29.00 1.21 -13.98
CA ASN A 420 -27.69 0.61 -14.19
C ASN A 420 -27.12 0.06 -12.89
N PHE A 421 -26.49 -1.11 -12.95
CA PHE A 421 -25.89 -1.74 -11.77
C PHE A 421 -24.57 -2.43 -12.09
N ILE A 422 -23.76 -2.60 -11.05
CA ILE A 422 -22.57 -3.45 -11.04
C ILE A 422 -22.69 -4.41 -9.85
N PHE A 423 -22.55 -5.70 -10.13
CA PHE A 423 -22.51 -6.76 -9.15
C PHE A 423 -21.15 -7.44 -9.14
N LEU A 424 -20.74 -7.93 -7.97
CA LEU A 424 -19.55 -8.73 -7.77
C LEU A 424 -19.96 -10.11 -7.27
N ASP A 425 -19.55 -11.20 -7.93
CA ASP A 425 -19.71 -12.55 -7.38
C ASP A 425 -18.70 -12.77 -6.26
N ILE A 426 -19.17 -12.90 -5.02
CA ILE A 426 -18.32 -13.14 -3.84
C ILE A 426 -18.19 -14.63 -3.51
N GLY A 427 -18.74 -15.50 -4.37
CA GLY A 427 -18.61 -16.93 -4.29
C GLY A 427 -19.76 -17.59 -3.54
N GLY A 428 -20.89 -17.72 -4.23
CA GLY A 428 -22.14 -18.24 -3.67
C GLY A 428 -23.23 -17.17 -3.48
N SER A 429 -22.88 -15.89 -3.67
CA SER A 429 -23.76 -14.73 -3.59
C SER A 429 -23.15 -13.58 -4.40
N TYR A 430 -23.93 -12.53 -4.62
CA TYR A 430 -23.49 -11.30 -5.28
C TYR A 430 -23.58 -10.11 -4.32
N VAL A 431 -22.73 -9.11 -4.54
CA VAL A 431 -22.77 -7.82 -3.84
C VAL A 431 -22.90 -6.68 -4.85
N ILE A 432 -23.75 -5.69 -4.58
CA ILE A 432 -23.87 -4.46 -5.38
C ILE A 432 -22.68 -3.55 -5.07
N VAL A 433 -21.91 -3.12 -6.07
CA VAL A 433 -20.67 -2.35 -5.84
C VAL A 433 -20.87 -0.84 -6.00
N ALA A 434 -21.84 -0.39 -6.81
CA ALA A 434 -22.16 1.04 -6.99
C ALA A 434 -23.55 1.24 -7.61
N PRO A 435 -24.27 2.35 -7.33
CA PRO A 435 -25.21 2.91 -8.30
C PRO A 435 -24.42 3.60 -9.42
N ALA A 436 -24.69 3.28 -10.70
CA ALA A 436 -24.10 4.07 -11.78
C ALA A 436 -24.92 5.37 -11.97
N PRO A 437 -24.29 6.56 -12.02
CA PRO A 437 -24.97 7.80 -12.40
C PRO A 437 -25.62 7.66 -13.78
N ALA A 438 -26.70 8.42 -14.02
CA ALA A 438 -27.59 8.31 -15.17
C ALA A 438 -26.97 8.59 -16.56
N SER A 439 -25.64 8.65 -16.70
CA SER A 439 -24.95 9.16 -17.90
C SER A 439 -23.85 8.27 -18.50
N VAL A 440 -23.65 7.02 -18.06
CA VAL A 440 -22.58 6.16 -18.62
C VAL A 440 -23.13 5.21 -19.70
N ASP A 441 -23.23 5.71 -20.94
CA ASP A 441 -23.73 4.94 -22.10
C ASP A 441 -22.70 4.80 -23.24
N THR A 442 -21.42 4.55 -22.94
CA THR A 442 -20.45 4.22 -24.01
C THR A 442 -19.52 3.07 -23.62
N SER A 443 -19.30 2.17 -24.57
CA SER A 443 -18.52 0.91 -24.46
C SER A 443 -17.06 1.09 -24.05
N ASP A 444 -16.50 2.29 -24.17
CA ASP A 444 -15.07 2.55 -23.99
C ASP A 444 -14.68 2.88 -22.55
N GLN A 445 -15.63 3.32 -21.70
CA GLN A 445 -15.35 3.71 -20.31
C GLN A 445 -15.35 2.52 -19.33
N LEU A 446 -16.03 1.41 -19.68
CA LEU A 446 -16.06 0.18 -18.85
C LEU A 446 -14.79 -0.67 -18.98
N ALA A 447 -14.07 -0.55 -20.09
CA ALA A 447 -12.74 -1.17 -20.26
C ALA A 447 -11.64 -0.44 -19.47
N ALA A 448 -11.93 0.78 -18.99
CA ALA A 448 -11.01 1.63 -18.23
C ALA A 448 -11.13 1.47 -16.70
N LEU A 449 -12.11 0.70 -16.19
CA LEU A 449 -12.04 0.20 -14.81
C LEU A 449 -11.02 -0.95 -14.74
N SER A 450 -9.75 -0.59 -14.86
CA SER A 450 -8.69 -1.42 -14.27
C SER A 450 -8.91 -1.41 -12.76
N VAL A 451 -9.01 -2.59 -12.15
CA VAL A 451 -8.98 -2.74 -10.69
C VAL A 451 -7.74 -1.99 -10.20
N PRO A 452 -7.86 -0.84 -9.53
CA PRO A 452 -6.74 -0.36 -8.75
C PRO A 452 -6.55 -1.42 -7.66
N ARG A 453 -5.31 -1.82 -7.36
CA ARG A 453 -5.02 -2.71 -6.21
C ARG A 453 -5.69 -2.23 -4.91
N THR A 454 -6.04 -0.94 -4.84
CA THR A 454 -6.75 -0.34 -3.72
C THR A 454 -8.19 -0.83 -3.57
N LEU A 455 -8.91 -1.29 -4.61
CA LEU A 455 -10.30 -1.73 -4.45
C LEU A 455 -10.42 -3.12 -3.79
N GLU A 456 -9.41 -3.99 -3.94
CA GLU A 456 -9.32 -5.25 -3.17
C GLU A 456 -9.05 -4.97 -1.68
N GLU A 457 -8.23 -3.96 -1.35
CA GLU A 457 -7.99 -3.51 0.03
C GLU A 457 -9.17 -2.71 0.61
N GLU A 458 -9.89 -1.97 -0.24
CA GLU A 458 -11.04 -1.12 0.13
C GLU A 458 -12.34 -1.94 0.27
N LEU A 459 -12.47 -3.08 -0.41
CA LEU A 459 -13.62 -4.01 -0.30
C LEU A 459 -13.35 -5.27 0.54
N ALA A 460 -12.08 -5.61 0.84
CA ALA A 460 -11.73 -6.69 1.77
C ALA A 460 -12.44 -6.61 3.13
N PRO A 461 -12.60 -5.42 3.77
CA PRO A 461 -13.34 -5.31 5.03
C PRO A 461 -14.88 -5.28 4.86
N TYR A 462 -15.42 -5.31 3.64
CA TYR A 462 -16.88 -5.33 3.40
C TYR A 462 -17.40 -6.66 2.88
N ALA A 463 -16.51 -7.50 2.34
CA ALA A 463 -16.88 -8.85 1.97
C ALA A 463 -17.21 -9.62 3.26
N PRO A 464 -18.42 -10.19 3.42
CA PRO A 464 -18.62 -11.18 4.48
C PRO A 464 -17.51 -12.22 4.33
N PRO A 465 -16.89 -12.70 5.43
CA PRO A 465 -15.96 -13.81 5.36
C PRO A 465 -16.65 -14.95 4.64
N ALA A 466 -16.35 -15.08 3.35
CA ALA A 466 -17.05 -16.03 2.54
C ALA A 466 -16.74 -17.41 3.08
N LYS A 467 -17.78 -18.25 3.00
CA LYS A 467 -17.84 -19.69 3.16
C LYS A 467 -16.91 -20.41 2.15
N HIS A 468 -15.67 -19.94 2.05
CA HIS A 468 -14.61 -20.33 1.14
C HIS A 468 -13.35 -20.64 1.94
N ILE A 469 -13.44 -21.76 2.63
CA ILE A 469 -12.52 -22.81 2.23
C ILE A 469 -13.41 -23.72 1.39
N ALA A 470 -12.96 -23.99 0.16
CA ALA A 470 -13.49 -25.10 -0.60
C ALA A 470 -13.67 -26.31 0.34
N GLN A 471 -14.58 -27.22 0.01
CA GLN A 471 -14.41 -28.63 0.38
C GLN A 471 -13.12 -29.18 -0.28
N ALA A 472 -11.97 -28.57 -0.03
CA ALA A 472 -10.72 -29.28 0.04
C ALA A 472 -10.87 -30.14 1.29
N MET A 473 -11.02 -31.44 1.08
CA MET A 473 -11.10 -32.45 2.13
C MET A 473 -9.94 -32.28 3.11
N LEU A 474 -10.18 -31.57 4.20
CA LEU A 474 -9.46 -31.68 5.45
C LEU A 474 -10.51 -32.10 6.46
N ALA A 475 -10.28 -33.23 7.14
CA ALA A 475 -11.22 -33.71 8.13
C ALA A 475 -11.44 -32.60 9.17
N PRO A 476 -12.70 -32.19 9.45
CA PRO A 476 -12.96 -31.20 10.49
C PRO A 476 -12.32 -31.67 11.80
N LEU A 477 -11.59 -30.78 12.47
CA LEU A 477 -11.02 -31.08 13.77
C LEU A 477 -12.17 -31.15 14.78
N ALA A 478 -12.49 -32.36 15.25
CA ALA A 478 -13.53 -32.54 16.25
C ALA A 478 -13.06 -32.03 17.61
N ALA A 479 -13.94 -31.34 18.33
CA ALA A 479 -13.72 -30.94 19.72
C ALA A 479 -13.27 -32.15 20.56
N PRO A 480 -12.32 -31.97 21.49
CA PRO A 480 -11.86 -33.05 22.34
C PRO A 480 -12.96 -33.51 23.29
N ALA A 481 -12.89 -34.77 23.70
CA ALA A 481 -13.82 -35.31 24.68
C ALA A 481 -13.74 -34.51 26.00
N GLY A 482 -14.89 -34.15 26.56
CA GLY A 482 -15.00 -33.38 27.80
C GLY A 482 -15.07 -31.86 27.61
N PHE A 483 -14.82 -31.34 26.40
CA PHE A 483 -15.02 -29.94 26.08
C PHE A 483 -16.49 -29.66 25.71
N ASN A 484 -17.17 -28.89 26.55
CA ASN A 484 -18.63 -28.70 26.51
C ASN A 484 -19.06 -27.54 25.59
N TRP A 485 -18.51 -27.46 24.38
CA TRP A 485 -18.90 -26.45 23.40
C TRP A 485 -20.33 -26.66 22.88
N ASP A 486 -21.12 -25.59 22.86
CA ASP A 486 -22.46 -25.60 22.29
C ASP A 486 -22.40 -25.51 20.76
N ASN A 487 -22.51 -26.66 20.10
CA ASN A 487 -22.53 -26.76 18.65
C ASN A 487 -23.89 -26.38 18.03
N GLU A 488 -24.95 -26.25 18.84
CA GLU A 488 -26.24 -25.73 18.38
C GLU A 488 -26.20 -24.20 18.30
N LEU A 489 -25.57 -23.55 19.29
CA LEU A 489 -25.29 -22.11 19.26
C LEU A 489 -24.38 -21.74 18.09
N MET A 490 -23.25 -22.45 17.94
CA MET A 490 -22.33 -22.24 16.82
C MET A 490 -21.51 -23.51 16.56
N PRO A 491 -21.64 -24.15 15.38
CA PRO A 491 -20.83 -25.30 15.02
C PRO A 491 -19.33 -24.95 14.98
N LEU A 492 -18.53 -25.55 15.86
CA LEU A 492 -17.09 -25.31 15.90
C LEU A 492 -16.38 -26.19 14.88
N VAL A 493 -16.27 -25.70 13.64
CA VAL A 493 -15.54 -26.38 12.57
C VAL A 493 -14.24 -25.64 12.25
N VAL A 494 -13.14 -26.22 12.72
CA VAL A 494 -11.78 -25.68 12.54
C VAL A 494 -11.10 -26.37 11.36
N SER A 495 -10.38 -25.58 10.57
CA SER A 495 -9.63 -26.01 9.38
C SER A 495 -8.30 -25.28 9.31
N VAL A 496 -7.32 -25.90 8.65
CA VAL A 496 -5.98 -25.31 8.47
C VAL A 496 -5.74 -25.09 6.98
N VAL A 497 -5.44 -23.85 6.59
CA VAL A 497 -5.16 -23.49 5.19
C VAL A 497 -3.84 -22.74 5.13
N ASN A 498 -2.86 -23.29 4.41
CA ASN A 498 -1.52 -22.73 4.30
C ASN A 498 -0.86 -22.42 5.67
N GLY A 499 -1.10 -23.27 6.68
CA GLY A 499 -0.60 -23.09 8.04
C GLY A 499 -1.41 -22.12 8.91
N VAL A 500 -2.48 -21.52 8.40
CA VAL A 500 -3.37 -20.62 9.15
C VAL A 500 -4.62 -21.36 9.60
N TYR A 501 -4.89 -21.32 10.91
CA TYR A 501 -6.10 -21.88 11.51
C TYR A 501 -7.29 -20.96 11.25
N ARG A 502 -8.42 -21.54 10.85
CA ARG A 502 -9.65 -20.83 10.50
C ARG A 502 -10.87 -21.58 11.00
N VAL A 503 -11.89 -20.82 11.35
CA VAL A 503 -13.22 -21.31 11.66
C VAL A 503 -14.15 -21.05 10.48
N ILE A 504 -14.96 -22.04 10.12
CA ILE A 504 -15.96 -21.90 9.05
C ILE A 504 -17.22 -21.23 9.62
N ALA A 505 -17.15 -19.90 9.82
CA ALA A 505 -18.29 -19.08 10.25
C ALA A 505 -18.31 -17.75 9.50
N ASN A 506 -19.50 -17.24 9.20
CA ASN A 506 -19.70 -15.86 8.78
C ASN A 506 -20.03 -15.04 10.04
N PRO A 507 -19.13 -14.16 10.53
CA PRO A 507 -19.34 -13.42 11.78
C PRO A 507 -20.63 -12.59 11.79
N ARG A 508 -21.04 -12.06 10.63
CA ARG A 508 -22.28 -11.28 10.49
C ARG A 508 -23.55 -12.13 10.70
N GLU A 509 -23.47 -13.46 10.58
CA GLU A 509 -24.58 -14.39 10.86
C GLU A 509 -24.65 -14.83 12.33
N LEU A 510 -23.70 -14.40 13.17
CA LEU A 510 -23.62 -14.77 14.59
C LEU A 510 -24.40 -13.80 15.51
N VAL A 511 -25.04 -12.79 14.94
CA VAL A 511 -25.91 -11.84 15.64
C VAL A 511 -27.29 -11.83 14.98
N ASP A 512 -28.26 -11.19 15.61
CA ASP A 512 -29.60 -10.99 15.07
C ASP A 512 -29.55 -10.49 13.61
N PRO A 513 -29.99 -11.29 12.64
CA PRO A 513 -29.90 -10.94 11.22
C PRO A 513 -30.70 -9.68 10.88
N ARG A 514 -31.67 -9.29 11.72
CA ARG A 514 -32.45 -8.06 11.55
C ARG A 514 -31.60 -6.80 11.68
N ILE A 515 -30.46 -6.84 12.38
CA ILE A 515 -29.50 -5.74 12.47
C ILE A 515 -29.04 -5.33 11.08
N LEU A 516 -28.62 -6.34 10.28
CA LEU A 516 -28.06 -6.13 8.96
C LEU A 516 -29.12 -5.74 7.93
N THR A 517 -30.37 -6.14 8.12
CA THR A 517 -31.49 -5.67 7.27
C THR A 517 -32.15 -4.39 7.79
N GLY A 518 -31.76 -3.91 8.97
CA GLY A 518 -32.37 -2.77 9.64
C GLY A 518 -32.04 -1.42 8.99
N PRO A 519 -32.49 -0.30 9.56
CA PRO A 519 -32.11 1.03 9.08
C PRO A 519 -30.61 1.30 9.27
N ALA A 520 -29.99 2.00 8.32
CA ALA A 520 -28.60 2.45 8.39
C ALA A 520 -28.52 3.93 8.79
N ILE A 521 -27.76 4.22 9.84
CA ILE A 521 -27.53 5.56 10.37
C ILE A 521 -26.08 5.95 10.16
N TYR A 522 -25.85 6.95 9.31
CA TYR A 522 -24.53 7.38 8.88
C TYR A 522 -23.89 8.38 9.83
N VAL A 523 -22.59 8.24 10.02
CA VAL A 523 -21.74 9.14 10.82
C VAL A 523 -20.54 9.56 9.98
N ASP A 524 -20.25 10.86 9.91
CA ASP A 524 -19.03 11.40 9.29
C ASP A 524 -18.49 12.54 10.12
N ILE A 525 -17.28 12.37 10.66
CA ILE A 525 -16.61 13.39 11.48
C ILE A 525 -16.20 14.64 10.70
N ALA A 526 -16.00 14.52 9.38
CA ALA A 526 -15.50 15.62 8.56
C ALA A 526 -16.63 16.55 8.09
N THR A 527 -17.78 16.00 7.69
CA THR A 527 -18.88 16.77 7.09
C THR A 527 -20.23 16.63 7.80
N GLY A 528 -20.35 15.72 8.76
CA GLY A 528 -21.61 15.43 9.46
C GLY A 528 -22.06 16.52 10.42
N SER A 529 -23.32 16.42 10.84
CA SER A 529 -23.91 17.27 11.88
C SER A 529 -24.89 16.47 12.74
N ASP A 530 -24.80 16.58 14.06
CA ASP A 530 -25.71 15.86 14.96
C ASP A 530 -27.18 16.32 14.86
N ALA A 531 -27.41 17.48 14.23
CA ALA A 531 -28.74 17.96 13.86
C ALA A 531 -29.34 17.23 12.64
N ASN A 532 -28.52 16.56 11.81
CA ASN A 532 -29.01 15.80 10.66
C ASN A 532 -29.79 14.56 11.10
N SER A 533 -30.55 13.92 10.19
CA SER A 533 -31.28 12.70 10.54
C SER A 533 -30.36 11.50 10.79
N GLY A 534 -29.21 11.44 10.12
CA GLY A 534 -28.37 10.25 10.01
C GLY A 534 -28.88 9.24 8.97
N LEU A 535 -30.07 9.42 8.38
CA LEU A 535 -30.66 8.48 7.43
C LEU A 535 -30.34 8.90 5.99
N GLY A 536 -29.67 8.01 5.25
CA GLY A 536 -29.39 8.17 3.83
C GLY A 536 -30.46 7.53 2.94
N ALA A 537 -30.54 7.94 1.67
CA ALA A 537 -31.47 7.40 0.69
C ALA A 537 -31.09 5.97 0.21
N TYR A 538 -29.82 5.59 0.37
CA TYR A 538 -29.28 4.28 0.00
C TYR A 538 -28.03 3.96 0.84
N PHE A 539 -27.50 2.73 0.72
CA PHE A 539 -26.29 2.34 1.44
C PHE A 539 -25.08 3.20 1.03
N GLY A 540 -24.43 3.85 1.99
CA GLY A 540 -23.28 4.73 1.75
C GLY A 540 -23.64 6.19 1.39
N ASP A 541 -24.90 6.60 1.56
CA ASP A 541 -25.31 8.01 1.43
C ASP A 541 -25.08 8.78 2.74
N PHE A 542 -23.97 9.52 2.80
CA PHE A 542 -23.59 10.35 3.95
C PHE A 542 -24.15 11.78 3.90
N SER A 543 -25.02 12.12 2.93
CA SER A 543 -25.52 13.49 2.75
C SER A 543 -26.25 14.09 3.96
N ALA A 544 -26.81 13.23 4.81
CA ALA A 544 -27.45 13.60 6.08
C ALA A 544 -26.77 12.92 7.28
N ALA A 545 -25.46 12.66 7.21
CA ALA A 545 -24.73 11.97 8.28
C ALA A 545 -24.73 12.78 9.60
N LYS A 546 -24.78 12.05 10.71
CA LYS A 546 -24.48 12.56 12.06
C LYS A 546 -22.99 12.90 12.18
N LEU A 547 -22.64 13.77 13.12
CA LEU A 547 -21.23 14.08 13.41
C LEU A 547 -20.64 13.03 14.36
N THR A 548 -21.42 12.56 15.32
CA THR A 548 -20.97 11.67 16.39
C THR A 548 -21.72 10.34 16.39
N MET A 549 -21.04 9.29 16.86
CA MET A 549 -21.63 7.95 16.98
C MET A 549 -22.72 7.92 18.05
N HIS A 550 -22.58 8.64 19.16
CA HIS A 550 -23.63 8.68 20.18
C HIS A 550 -24.92 9.35 19.67
N ALA A 551 -24.82 10.35 18.79
CA ALA A 551 -26.00 10.93 18.15
C ALA A 551 -26.67 9.94 17.18
N ALA A 552 -25.89 9.09 16.51
CA ALA A 552 -26.42 8.00 15.69
C ALA A 552 -27.10 6.92 16.53
N VAL A 553 -26.52 6.51 17.66
CA VAL A 553 -27.16 5.59 18.63
C VAL A 553 -28.48 6.19 19.14
N THR A 554 -28.49 7.48 19.48
CA THR A 554 -29.72 8.17 19.90
C THR A 554 -30.81 8.11 18.82
N ALA A 555 -30.43 8.34 17.56
CA ALA A 555 -31.34 8.25 16.43
C ALA A 555 -31.83 6.80 16.20
N GLY A 556 -30.96 5.80 16.34
CA GLY A 556 -31.32 4.39 16.17
C GLY A 556 -32.22 3.86 17.26
N ASN A 557 -31.95 4.22 18.51
CA ASN A 557 -32.84 3.90 19.63
C ASN A 557 -34.26 4.42 19.41
N ALA A 558 -34.41 5.61 18.80
CA ALA A 558 -35.71 6.19 18.49
C ALA A 558 -36.49 5.42 17.41
N LEU A 559 -35.84 4.55 16.62
CA LEU A 559 -36.51 3.72 15.62
C LEU A 559 -37.22 2.51 16.23
N GLY A 560 -36.80 2.06 17.43
CA GLY A 560 -37.40 0.91 18.12
C GLY A 560 -37.30 -0.41 17.36
N VAL A 561 -36.32 -0.52 16.44
CA VAL A 561 -36.01 -1.73 15.66
C VAL A 561 -34.49 -1.91 15.61
N PRO A 562 -33.99 -3.14 15.35
CA PRO A 562 -32.57 -3.37 15.08
C PRO A 562 -32.05 -2.45 13.97
N TYR A 563 -30.83 -1.92 14.14
CA TYR A 563 -30.26 -0.92 13.23
C TYR A 563 -28.74 -1.05 13.11
N ARG A 564 -28.16 -0.38 12.12
CA ARG A 564 -26.71 -0.26 11.97
C ARG A 564 -26.26 1.18 11.99
N VAL A 565 -25.15 1.44 12.64
CA VAL A 565 -24.40 2.70 12.62
C VAL A 565 -23.24 2.54 11.65
N VAL A 566 -23.28 3.25 10.53
CA VAL A 566 -22.28 3.19 9.46
C VAL A 566 -21.39 4.42 9.59
N VAL A 567 -20.11 4.21 9.90
CA VAL A 567 -19.21 5.28 10.35
C VAL A 567 -18.11 5.48 9.32
N MET A 568 -18.05 6.66 8.71
CA MET A 568 -16.99 7.01 7.77
C MET A 568 -15.63 6.99 8.46
N ALA A 569 -14.62 6.43 7.79
CA ALA A 569 -13.24 6.42 8.26
C ALA A 569 -12.78 7.83 8.63
N GLY A 570 -12.10 7.95 9.77
CA GLY A 570 -11.73 9.24 10.33
C GLY A 570 -11.20 9.15 11.74
N LEU A 571 -10.83 10.31 12.29
CA LEU A 571 -10.27 10.47 13.63
C LEU A 571 -11.33 11.02 14.59
N TYR A 572 -11.98 10.11 15.31
CA TYR A 572 -13.02 10.39 16.29
C TYR A 572 -12.41 10.52 17.69
N ALA A 573 -12.90 11.46 18.49
CA ALA A 573 -12.24 11.81 19.75
C ALA A 573 -13.19 12.02 20.92
N GLU A 574 -12.65 11.84 22.12
CA GLU A 574 -13.24 12.20 23.40
C GLU A 574 -14.60 11.53 23.64
N SER A 575 -15.70 12.29 23.55
CA SER A 575 -17.04 11.82 23.85
C SER A 575 -17.82 11.35 22.61
N SER A 576 -17.20 11.37 21.43
CA SER A 576 -17.89 11.09 20.16
C SER A 576 -18.53 9.70 20.08
N PHE A 577 -18.03 8.71 20.83
CA PHE A 577 -18.55 7.33 20.82
C PHE A 577 -19.85 7.16 21.62
N SER A 578 -19.81 7.33 22.94
CA SER A 578 -20.92 7.01 23.88
C SER A 578 -21.43 8.22 24.67
N SER A 579 -21.00 9.44 24.32
CA SER A 579 -21.23 10.64 25.14
C SER A 579 -20.77 10.42 26.59
N ASN A 580 -19.56 9.89 26.76
CA ASN A 580 -19.01 9.47 28.05
C ASN A 580 -19.89 8.42 28.76
N GLY A 581 -20.31 7.38 28.04
CA GLY A 581 -21.12 6.28 28.56
C GLY A 581 -22.56 6.63 28.92
N ASN A 582 -23.07 7.81 28.54
CA ASN A 582 -24.45 8.24 28.84
C ASN A 582 -25.46 7.78 27.78
N VAL A 583 -24.99 7.42 26.59
CA VAL A 583 -25.83 6.98 25.48
C VAL A 583 -25.43 5.56 25.10
N GLU A 584 -26.35 4.63 25.27
CA GLU A 584 -26.18 3.22 24.95
C GLU A 584 -27.29 2.73 24.01
N PRO A 585 -27.02 1.73 23.15
CA PRO A 585 -28.04 1.14 22.30
C PRO A 585 -29.12 0.43 23.12
N THR A 586 -30.39 0.61 22.73
CA THR A 586 -31.56 -0.05 23.34
C THR A 586 -32.21 -1.07 22.40
N GLN A 587 -31.53 -1.43 21.32
CA GLN A 587 -31.95 -2.38 20.30
C GLN A 587 -30.69 -3.15 19.85
N PRO A 588 -30.84 -4.34 19.23
CA PRO A 588 -29.73 -4.99 18.55
C PRO A 588 -29.06 -4.04 17.55
N VAL A 589 -27.72 -3.98 17.56
CA VAL A 589 -26.99 -2.94 16.80
C VAL A 589 -25.70 -3.45 16.16
N ALA A 590 -25.39 -2.92 14.97
CA ALA A 590 -24.06 -3.05 14.35
C ALA A 590 -23.36 -1.69 14.24
N PHE A 591 -22.05 -1.65 14.48
CA PHE A 591 -21.16 -0.55 14.12
C PHE A 591 -20.27 -1.01 12.97
N LEU A 592 -20.37 -0.34 11.82
CA LEU A 592 -19.66 -0.72 10.60
C LEU A 592 -18.78 0.46 10.14
N ALA A 593 -17.48 0.25 10.04
CA ALA A 593 -16.57 1.24 9.45
C ALA A 593 -16.83 1.38 7.94
N TYR A 594 -16.76 2.58 7.35
CA TYR A 594 -17.00 2.85 5.93
C TYR A 594 -15.84 3.61 5.28
N GLY A 595 -15.31 3.13 4.16
CA GLY A 595 -14.21 3.78 3.43
C GLY A 595 -12.84 3.66 4.11
N GLY A 596 -12.65 2.69 5.01
CA GLY A 596 -11.40 2.45 5.75
C GLY A 596 -11.61 2.21 7.24
N ARG A 597 -10.52 2.25 8.03
CA ARG A 597 -10.54 2.10 9.50
C ARG A 597 -11.17 3.31 10.18
N VAL A 598 -12.04 3.08 11.15
CA VAL A 598 -12.53 4.12 12.05
C VAL A 598 -11.64 4.16 13.29
N LYS A 599 -11.01 5.31 13.55
CA LYS A 599 -10.13 5.47 14.72
C LYS A 599 -10.80 6.34 15.77
N PHE A 600 -11.05 5.80 16.94
CA PHE A 600 -11.57 6.52 18.10
C PHE A 600 -10.52 6.55 19.20
N ARG A 601 -10.36 7.71 19.83
CA ARG A 601 -9.52 7.88 21.02
C ARG A 601 -10.26 8.68 22.08
N THR A 602 -10.15 8.34 23.36
CA THR A 602 -10.72 9.16 24.44
C THR A 602 -10.02 10.53 24.64
N GLY A 603 -8.92 10.78 23.93
CA GLY A 603 -8.15 12.01 23.92
C GLY A 603 -8.09 12.67 22.55
N GLN A 604 -7.35 13.79 22.47
CA GLN A 604 -7.20 14.55 21.23
C GLN A 604 -6.16 13.91 20.29
N TRP A 605 -6.35 14.08 18.98
CA TRP A 605 -5.44 13.58 17.93
C TRP A 605 -4.33 14.56 17.55
N SER A 606 -4.53 15.84 17.86
CA SER A 606 -3.60 16.92 17.59
C SER A 606 -3.54 17.83 18.81
N LEU A 607 -2.34 18.09 19.29
CA LEU A 607 -2.05 18.93 20.45
C LEU A 607 -1.12 20.08 20.05
N SER A 608 -1.20 21.19 20.76
CA SER A 608 -0.25 22.30 20.63
C SER A 608 0.65 22.32 21.85
N TRP A 609 1.96 22.35 21.60
CA TRP A 609 2.99 22.28 22.63
C TRP A 609 3.65 23.65 22.81
N THR A 610 3.88 24.03 24.06
CA THR A 610 4.60 25.25 24.44
C THR A 610 5.86 24.84 25.21
N LEU A 611 7.00 25.43 24.88
CA LEU A 611 8.23 25.20 25.63
C LEU A 611 8.05 25.64 27.09
N ASP A 612 8.31 24.72 28.02
CA ASP A 612 8.40 25.00 29.44
C ASP A 612 9.84 25.40 29.80
N GLU A 613 10.77 24.46 29.69
CA GLU A 613 12.20 24.63 29.97
C GLU A 613 13.03 23.51 29.32
N GLY A 614 14.19 23.86 28.75
CA GLY A 614 15.09 22.88 28.15
C GLY A 614 14.43 22.09 27.02
N THR A 615 14.21 20.78 27.24
CA THR A 615 13.53 19.87 26.31
C THR A 615 12.13 19.46 26.79
N THR A 616 11.60 20.15 27.79
CA THR A 616 10.27 19.90 28.35
C THR A 616 9.27 20.87 27.75
N TYR A 617 8.15 20.34 27.28
CA TYR A 617 7.07 21.08 26.66
C TYR A 617 5.76 20.76 27.37
N PHE A 618 4.81 21.68 27.32
CA PHE A 618 3.51 21.48 27.94
C PHE A 618 2.34 21.82 27.03
N THR A 619 1.19 21.25 27.35
CA THR A 619 -0.10 21.61 26.77
C THR A 619 -1.15 21.73 27.87
N THR A 620 -2.25 22.45 27.60
CA THR A 620 -3.38 22.58 28.53
C THR A 620 -4.43 21.53 28.20
N LEU A 621 -4.45 20.44 28.96
CA LEU A 621 -5.44 19.37 28.83
C LEU A 621 -5.75 18.77 30.21
N SER A 622 -7.04 18.63 30.52
CA SER A 622 -7.50 18.05 31.78
C SER A 622 -7.79 16.56 31.66
N SER A 623 -7.78 15.88 32.82
CA SER A 623 -8.21 14.49 32.98
C SER A 623 -7.35 13.47 32.22
N THR A 624 -6.06 13.73 32.05
CA THR A 624 -5.13 12.77 31.43
C THR A 624 -4.59 11.79 32.46
N ASN A 625 -4.60 10.49 32.14
CA ASN A 625 -4.09 9.45 33.05
C ASN A 625 -2.98 8.59 32.44
N ARG A 626 -2.86 8.53 31.12
CA ARG A 626 -1.76 7.85 30.42
C ARG A 626 -1.29 8.69 29.24
N ALA A 627 -0.01 8.63 28.92
CA ALA A 627 0.59 9.40 27.83
C ALA A 627 1.52 8.48 27.03
N PHE A 628 1.36 8.45 25.71
CA PHE A 628 2.11 7.56 24.83
C PHE A 628 2.76 8.34 23.71
N ARG A 629 3.98 7.95 23.33
CA ARG A 629 4.58 8.31 22.06
C ARG A 629 3.96 7.50 20.94
N THR A 630 3.38 8.17 19.96
CA THR A 630 2.81 7.56 18.76
C THR A 630 3.83 7.41 17.65
N ASP A 631 4.91 8.18 17.72
CA ASP A 631 6.01 8.22 16.76
C ASP A 631 7.11 7.19 17.07
N VAL A 632 7.04 6.53 18.22
CA VAL A 632 7.90 5.40 18.62
C VAL A 632 7.04 4.22 19.00
N LEU A 633 7.25 3.12 18.28
CA LEU A 633 6.49 1.89 18.47
C LEU A 633 7.34 0.83 19.20
N THR A 634 6.66 -0.01 19.97
CA THR A 634 7.23 -1.23 20.56
C THR A 634 7.52 -2.28 19.46
N ALA A 635 8.16 -3.39 19.81
CA ALA A 635 8.43 -4.47 18.86
C ALA A 635 7.13 -5.08 18.28
N GLU A 636 6.05 -5.04 19.05
CA GLU A 636 4.71 -5.50 18.72
C GLU A 636 3.89 -4.45 17.94
N GLY A 637 4.48 -3.28 17.66
CA GLY A 637 3.83 -2.22 16.89
C GLY A 637 2.85 -1.35 17.69
N LEU A 638 2.94 -1.35 19.02
CA LEU A 638 2.12 -0.50 19.90
C LEU A 638 2.79 0.84 20.17
N TYR A 639 2.04 1.89 20.50
CA TYR A 639 2.62 3.14 21.01
C TYR A 639 3.42 2.90 22.29
N THR A 640 4.54 3.59 22.42
CA THR A 640 5.42 3.48 23.60
C THR A 640 4.91 4.39 24.72
N GLU A 641 4.59 3.84 25.88
CA GLU A 641 4.14 4.66 27.02
C GLU A 641 5.27 5.51 27.61
N LEU A 642 4.98 6.76 27.95
CA LEU A 642 5.88 7.64 28.69
C LEU A 642 5.80 7.34 30.20
N THR A 643 6.95 7.36 30.87
CA THR A 643 7.00 7.14 32.32
C THR A 643 6.44 8.36 33.06
N LEU A 644 5.49 8.15 33.98
CA LEU A 644 4.96 9.21 34.83
C LEU A 644 6.02 9.63 35.87
N ALA A 645 6.46 10.89 35.82
CA ALA A 645 7.40 11.45 36.79
C ALA A 645 6.71 11.79 38.12
N ALA A 646 7.46 11.69 39.23
CA ALA A 646 6.94 12.00 40.57
C ALA A 646 6.62 13.49 40.78
N ASP A 647 7.36 14.37 40.11
CA ASP A 647 7.18 15.82 40.12
C ASP A 647 7.69 16.46 38.80
N LEU A 648 7.40 17.74 38.63
CA LEU A 648 7.81 18.51 37.44
C LEU A 648 9.35 18.59 37.31
N ALA A 649 10.08 18.68 38.41
CA ALA A 649 11.54 18.75 38.39
C ALA A 649 12.15 17.45 37.83
N THR A 650 11.62 16.31 38.23
CA THR A 650 11.99 14.97 37.73
C THR A 650 11.67 14.84 36.25
N CYS A 651 10.49 15.34 35.83
CA CYS A 651 10.11 15.37 34.41
C CYS A 651 11.10 16.19 33.57
N ARG A 652 11.48 17.39 34.03
CA ARG A 652 12.46 18.24 33.35
C ARG A 652 13.86 17.62 33.24
N ALA A 653 14.24 16.83 34.24
CA ALA A 653 15.56 16.18 34.28
C ALA A 653 15.65 14.91 33.40
N THR A 654 14.52 14.29 33.06
CA THR A 654 14.52 12.91 32.53
C THR A 654 13.74 12.80 31.20
N PRO A 655 14.42 12.70 30.05
CA PRO A 655 13.77 12.40 28.77
C PRO A 655 12.99 11.07 28.83
N GLY A 656 11.90 10.97 28.08
CA GLY A 656 10.97 9.83 28.09
C GLY A 656 9.93 9.88 29.21
N THR A 657 9.80 11.01 29.91
CA THR A 657 8.84 11.16 31.02
C THR A 657 7.76 12.19 30.73
N TRP A 658 6.68 12.12 31.51
CA TRP A 658 5.62 13.12 31.53
C TRP A 658 5.18 13.42 32.96
N PHE A 659 4.52 14.56 33.16
CA PHE A 659 3.97 14.99 34.45
C PHE A 659 2.67 15.76 34.24
N LYS A 660 1.72 15.67 35.18
CA LYS A 660 0.48 16.44 35.15
C LYS A 660 0.34 17.31 36.40
N ASP A 661 0.00 18.57 36.20
CA ASP A 661 -0.32 19.54 37.24
C ASP A 661 -1.67 20.21 36.91
N GLY A 662 -2.73 19.75 37.58
CA GLY A 662 -4.09 20.19 37.31
C GLY A 662 -4.51 19.94 35.85
N SER A 663 -4.65 21.02 35.08
CA SER A 663 -5.02 21.00 33.64
C SER A 663 -3.82 21.18 32.71
N THR A 664 -2.60 21.09 33.22
CA THR A 664 -1.38 21.21 32.42
C THR A 664 -0.66 19.88 32.39
N VAL A 665 -0.30 19.43 31.19
CA VAL A 665 0.45 18.19 30.97
C VAL A 665 1.80 18.56 30.38
N TYR A 666 2.87 18.17 31.07
CA TYR A 666 4.26 18.34 30.67
C TYR A 666 4.79 17.03 30.10
N VAL A 667 5.57 17.10 29.03
CA VAL A 667 6.28 15.97 28.43
C VAL A 667 7.73 16.38 28.18
N ASN A 668 8.66 15.46 28.44
CA ASN A 668 10.06 15.64 28.09
C ASN A 668 10.47 14.53 27.12
N LEU A 669 10.48 14.84 25.82
CA LEU A 669 10.87 13.87 24.78
C LEU A 669 12.35 13.96 24.41
N GLY A 670 13.10 14.88 25.03
CA GLY A 670 14.44 15.26 24.59
C GLY A 670 14.44 16.17 23.35
N THR A 671 13.29 16.42 22.75
CA THR A 671 13.06 17.32 21.61
C THR A 671 11.67 17.93 21.69
N GLU A 672 11.40 18.95 20.87
CA GLU A 672 10.05 19.48 20.66
C GLU A 672 9.11 18.38 20.13
N PRO A 673 7.96 18.11 20.79
CA PRO A 673 6.96 17.19 20.27
C PRO A 673 6.22 17.78 19.07
N GLY A 674 6.03 17.00 18.02
CA GLY A 674 5.08 17.28 16.96
C GLY A 674 3.62 17.21 17.44
N ALA A 675 2.71 17.74 16.61
CA ALA A 675 1.31 17.89 16.99
C ALA A 675 0.60 16.56 17.29
N SER A 676 1.05 15.46 16.69
CA SER A 676 0.44 14.13 16.86
C SER A 676 1.37 13.10 17.50
N ASP A 677 2.58 13.49 17.89
CA ASP A 677 3.63 12.60 18.39
C ASP A 677 3.31 12.01 19.77
N VAL A 678 2.37 12.64 20.50
CA VAL A 678 1.95 12.19 21.82
C VAL A 678 0.44 11.99 21.87
N ALA A 679 0.02 10.77 22.24
CA ALA A 679 -1.36 10.45 22.59
C ALA A 679 -1.58 10.63 24.09
N LEU A 680 -2.35 11.65 24.48
CA LEU A 680 -2.78 11.85 25.86
C LEU A 680 -4.15 11.18 26.06
N ILE A 681 -4.18 10.04 26.74
CA ILE A 681 -5.43 9.30 27.00
C ILE A 681 -6.13 9.91 28.20
N ARG A 682 -7.36 10.38 27.97
CA ARG A 682 -8.17 11.12 28.94
C ARG A 682 -9.21 10.22 29.60
N SER A 683 -9.70 10.67 30.75
CA SER A 683 -10.73 10.01 31.58
C SER A 683 -12.15 10.06 30.98
N PHE A 684 -12.31 9.61 29.74
CA PHE A 684 -13.63 9.32 29.17
C PHE A 684 -13.88 7.82 29.12
N HIS A 685 -15.15 7.43 29.07
CA HIS A 685 -15.53 6.06 28.74
C HIS A 685 -15.25 5.78 27.25
N GLY A 686 -14.75 4.57 26.97
CA GLY A 686 -14.67 4.02 25.61
C GLY A 686 -16.04 3.51 25.13
N ALA A 687 -16.03 2.38 24.42
CA ALA A 687 -17.24 1.64 24.10
C ALA A 687 -17.74 0.88 25.34
N ARG A 688 -18.40 1.61 26.25
CA ARG A 688 -18.96 1.06 27.49
C ARG A 688 -20.46 0.87 27.38
N PHE A 689 -20.92 -0.30 27.80
CA PHE A 689 -22.30 -0.74 27.81
C PHE A 689 -22.66 -1.34 29.19
N LEU A 690 -23.41 -0.58 30.00
CA LEU A 690 -23.91 -1.00 31.30
C LEU A 690 -25.40 -1.35 31.32
N THR A 691 -26.15 -1.00 30.27
CA THR A 691 -27.59 -1.26 30.15
C THR A 691 -28.00 -1.90 28.83
N HIS A 692 -27.12 -1.94 27.82
CA HIS A 692 -27.40 -2.65 26.57
C HIS A 692 -27.48 -4.17 26.77
N THR A 693 -28.62 -4.78 26.48
CA THR A 693 -28.88 -6.22 26.72
C THR A 693 -29.08 -7.02 25.43
N ASP A 694 -28.93 -6.42 24.26
CA ASP A 694 -29.22 -7.04 22.98
C ASP A 694 -27.93 -7.39 22.20
N ASP A 695 -28.08 -8.05 21.06
CA ASP A 695 -26.96 -8.42 20.19
C ASP A 695 -26.19 -7.19 19.69
N PHE A 696 -24.87 -7.32 19.70
CA PHE A 696 -23.94 -6.25 19.35
C PHE A 696 -22.93 -6.74 18.30
N TYR A 697 -22.75 -5.97 17.23
CA TYR A 697 -21.76 -6.23 16.20
C TYR A 697 -20.85 -5.01 15.98
N MET A 698 -19.56 -5.21 15.79
CA MET A 698 -18.61 -4.15 15.43
C MET A 698 -17.55 -4.62 14.44
N GLU A 699 -17.28 -3.82 13.41
CA GLU A 699 -16.34 -4.18 12.34
C GLU A 699 -15.48 -3.00 11.87
N GLY A 700 -14.16 -3.17 11.92
CA GLY A 700 -13.18 -2.22 11.36
C GLY A 700 -12.82 -1.02 12.24
N PHE A 701 -12.94 -1.15 13.57
CA PHE A 701 -12.71 -0.04 14.52
C PHE A 701 -11.37 -0.17 15.27
N ASP A 702 -10.69 0.96 15.47
CA ASP A 702 -9.59 1.12 16.41
C ASP A 702 -10.05 1.97 17.60
N LEU A 703 -10.16 1.38 18.79
CA LEU A 703 -10.62 2.07 20.01
C LEU A 703 -9.44 2.23 20.98
N GLU A 704 -9.04 3.48 21.23
CA GLU A 704 -7.94 3.84 22.13
C GLU A 704 -8.47 4.55 23.38
N GLY A 705 -8.15 4.00 24.56
CA GLY A 705 -8.55 4.58 25.84
C GLY A 705 -9.92 4.17 26.32
N GLY A 706 -10.20 4.51 27.59
CA GLY A 706 -11.45 4.17 28.25
C GLY A 706 -11.24 3.89 29.73
N ILE A 707 -11.95 4.61 30.60
CA ILE A 707 -11.80 4.49 32.06
C ILE A 707 -12.36 3.19 32.65
N THR A 708 -13.10 2.42 31.86
CA THR A 708 -13.64 1.09 32.21
C THR A 708 -13.20 0.03 31.20
N GLY A 709 -12.19 0.35 30.39
CA GLY A 709 -11.80 -0.41 29.21
C GLY A 709 -12.14 0.30 27.90
N ALA A 710 -11.40 -0.05 26.85
CA ALA A 710 -11.68 0.43 25.50
C ALA A 710 -13.00 -0.16 24.99
N PHE A 711 -13.29 -1.40 25.39
CA PHE A 711 -14.60 -2.02 25.27
C PHE A 711 -15.01 -2.65 26.60
N HIS A 712 -16.25 -2.42 27.02
CA HIS A 712 -16.81 -2.97 28.25
C HIS A 712 -18.30 -3.25 28.09
N ALA A 713 -18.72 -4.51 28.20
CA ALA A 713 -20.12 -4.90 28.31
C ALA A 713 -20.36 -5.61 29.65
N ASP A 714 -21.27 -5.07 30.47
CA ASP A 714 -21.45 -5.54 31.85
C ASP A 714 -22.81 -6.15 32.20
N PRO A 715 -23.98 -5.70 31.68
CA PRO A 715 -25.25 -6.15 32.26
C PRO A 715 -25.52 -7.62 31.95
N GLU A 716 -26.22 -8.28 32.87
CA GLU A 716 -26.83 -9.61 32.67
C GLU A 716 -27.70 -9.58 31.42
N ALA A 717 -27.32 -10.36 30.41
CA ALA A 717 -27.97 -10.34 29.11
C ALA A 717 -27.84 -11.68 28.39
N ASP A 718 -28.93 -12.09 27.75
CA ASP A 718 -28.94 -13.13 26.74
C ASP A 718 -28.66 -12.47 25.38
N ARG A 719 -27.39 -12.48 24.94
CA ARG A 719 -26.96 -11.78 23.72
C ARG A 719 -25.70 -12.36 23.12
N ASN A 720 -25.50 -12.07 21.84
CA ASN A 720 -24.25 -12.28 21.14
C ASN A 720 -23.49 -10.96 20.96
N ILE A 721 -22.17 -10.97 21.21
CA ILE A 721 -21.27 -9.85 20.95
C ILE A 721 -20.25 -10.32 19.92
N VAL A 722 -20.17 -9.63 18.78
CA VAL A 722 -19.28 -10.01 17.69
C VAL A 722 -18.43 -8.84 17.23
N CYS A 723 -17.11 -9.01 17.24
CA CYS A 723 -16.16 -8.01 16.77
C CYS A 723 -15.29 -8.61 15.64
N VAL A 724 -15.11 -7.86 14.57
CA VAL A 724 -14.31 -8.27 13.39
C VAL A 724 -13.32 -7.18 13.03
N ASP A 725 -12.05 -7.54 12.92
CA ASP A 725 -10.95 -6.62 12.61
C ASP A 725 -11.01 -5.39 13.54
N CYS A 726 -11.09 -5.57 14.85
CA CYS A 726 -11.16 -4.45 15.81
C CYS A 726 -9.93 -4.39 16.71
N THR A 727 -9.49 -3.20 17.08
CA THR A 727 -8.45 -3.04 18.11
C THR A 727 -9.02 -2.32 19.34
N PHE A 728 -8.65 -2.79 20.52
CA PHE A 728 -9.08 -2.28 21.81
C PHE A 728 -7.83 -2.04 22.65
N ARG A 729 -7.39 -0.80 22.77
CA ARG A 729 -6.05 -0.50 23.29
C ARG A 729 -6.03 0.58 24.34
N TYR A 730 -4.97 0.58 25.15
CA TYR A 730 -4.58 1.70 26.00
C TYR A 730 -5.66 2.14 26.99
N SER A 731 -6.44 1.19 27.53
CA SER A 731 -7.43 1.50 28.58
C SER A 731 -6.76 2.29 29.70
N SER A 732 -7.48 3.29 30.23
CA SER A 732 -6.88 4.31 31.07
C SER A 732 -7.80 4.59 32.25
N PRO A 733 -7.66 3.84 33.36
CA PRO A 733 -8.58 3.90 34.48
C PRO A 733 -8.60 5.30 35.10
N SER A 734 -9.76 5.73 35.62
CA SER A 734 -9.88 7.02 36.32
C SER A 734 -9.11 7.08 37.64
N ASN A 735 -8.77 5.92 38.18
CA ASN A 735 -7.90 5.73 39.33
C ASN A 735 -6.81 4.74 38.93
N ILE A 736 -5.55 5.18 38.91
CA ILE A 736 -4.40 4.34 38.54
C ILE A 736 -4.23 3.12 39.46
N ALA A 737 -4.79 3.17 40.68
CA ALA A 737 -4.80 2.02 41.60
C ALA A 737 -5.92 1.00 41.32
N ASN A 738 -6.90 1.33 40.46
CA ASN A 738 -7.99 0.45 40.06
C ASN A 738 -7.89 0.17 38.55
N GLN A 739 -6.85 -0.57 38.15
CA GLN A 739 -6.61 -0.86 36.74
C GLN A 739 -7.80 -1.57 36.07
N GLN A 740 -7.99 -1.29 34.78
CA GLN A 740 -9.09 -1.82 33.99
C GLN A 740 -8.56 -2.49 32.73
N ASP A 741 -9.29 -3.50 32.28
CA ASP A 741 -8.92 -4.33 31.13
C ASP A 741 -9.05 -3.54 29.82
N ALA A 742 -8.40 -3.98 28.74
CA ALA A 742 -8.57 -3.39 27.42
C ALA A 742 -9.95 -3.75 26.85
N PHE A 743 -10.28 -5.04 26.88
CA PHE A 743 -11.56 -5.60 26.45
C PHE A 743 -12.16 -6.44 27.57
N ARG A 744 -13.36 -6.06 28.03
CA ARG A 744 -14.06 -6.78 29.10
C ARG A 744 -15.49 -7.10 28.73
N VAL A 745 -15.87 -8.37 28.88
CA VAL A 745 -17.26 -8.80 28.79
C VAL A 745 -17.63 -9.57 30.05
N ARG A 746 -18.77 -9.19 30.63
CA ARG A 746 -19.30 -9.83 31.82
C ARG A 746 -20.74 -10.26 31.60
N ARG A 747 -21.18 -11.28 32.35
CA ARG A 747 -22.59 -11.64 32.55
C ARG A 747 -23.38 -11.78 31.25
N THR A 748 -22.77 -12.43 30.26
CA THR A 748 -23.36 -12.67 28.94
C THR A 748 -23.67 -14.15 28.81
N ASN A 749 -24.94 -14.50 28.63
CA ASN A 749 -25.37 -15.83 28.19
C ASN A 749 -25.49 -15.80 26.66
N GLY A 750 -24.62 -16.52 25.96
CA GLY A 750 -24.51 -16.47 24.50
C GLY A 750 -23.07 -16.43 24.02
N LEU A 751 -22.89 -16.00 22.77
CA LEU A 751 -21.60 -16.03 22.07
C LEU A 751 -20.91 -14.67 22.08
N VAL A 752 -19.67 -14.64 22.57
CA VAL A 752 -18.71 -13.55 22.37
C VAL A 752 -17.70 -14.00 21.31
N ALA A 753 -17.84 -13.53 20.06
CA ALA A 753 -16.98 -13.95 18.95
C ALA A 753 -16.09 -12.81 18.44
N LEU A 754 -14.80 -13.09 18.30
CA LEU A 754 -13.76 -12.13 17.96
C LEU A 754 -12.97 -12.68 16.77
N PHE A 755 -12.81 -11.89 15.70
CA PHE A 755 -12.11 -12.30 14.50
C PHE A 755 -11.06 -11.27 14.13
N ASN A 756 -9.78 -11.66 14.12
CA ASN A 756 -8.63 -10.78 13.85
C ASN A 756 -8.62 -9.51 14.71
N CYS A 757 -9.04 -9.63 15.97
CA CYS A 757 -9.07 -8.50 16.88
C CYS A 757 -7.82 -8.44 17.75
N ASP A 758 -7.52 -7.26 18.29
CA ASP A 758 -6.39 -7.04 19.20
C ASP A 758 -6.84 -6.36 20.49
N ALA A 759 -6.39 -6.87 21.64
CA ALA A 759 -6.58 -6.24 22.94
C ALA A 759 -5.24 -6.10 23.67
N SER A 760 -4.58 -4.96 23.44
CA SER A 760 -3.19 -4.73 23.81
C SER A 760 -2.98 -3.41 24.55
N GLY A 761 -1.95 -3.34 25.38
CA GLY A 761 -1.62 -2.13 26.13
C GLY A 761 -2.67 -1.74 27.18
N GLY A 762 -3.54 -2.66 27.60
CA GLY A 762 -4.52 -2.44 28.66
C GLY A 762 -3.84 -2.11 29.99
N ALA A 763 -4.48 -1.27 30.81
CA ALA A 763 -3.96 -1.00 32.15
C ALA A 763 -3.99 -2.26 33.04
N LYS A 764 -4.90 -3.20 32.76
CA LYS A 764 -4.93 -4.54 33.34
C LYS A 764 -4.93 -5.60 32.22
N ASP A 765 -5.89 -6.50 32.16
CA ASP A 765 -5.89 -7.60 31.19
C ASP A 765 -6.14 -7.08 29.77
N GLY A 766 -5.69 -7.84 28.77
CA GLY A 766 -6.07 -7.62 27.37
C GLY A 766 -7.51 -8.05 27.15
N TRP A 767 -7.71 -9.37 27.06
CA TRP A 767 -9.02 -10.01 26.96
C TRP A 767 -9.46 -10.56 28.32
N ASN A 768 -10.59 -10.06 28.86
CA ASN A 768 -11.14 -10.50 30.15
C ASN A 768 -12.62 -10.91 30.04
N PHE A 769 -12.94 -12.14 30.45
CA PHE A 769 -14.29 -12.72 30.39
C PHE A 769 -14.74 -13.30 31.73
N HIS A 770 -15.91 -12.88 32.21
CA HIS A 770 -16.53 -13.34 33.46
C HIS A 770 -18.02 -13.64 33.25
N GLU A 771 -18.51 -14.81 33.64
CA GLU A 771 -19.97 -15.01 33.70
C GLU A 771 -20.59 -14.46 34.99
N ASP A 772 -19.83 -14.28 36.08
CA ASP A 772 -20.28 -13.72 37.36
C ASP A 772 -21.64 -14.27 37.83
N SER A 773 -21.79 -15.60 37.86
CA SER A 773 -23.04 -16.31 38.20
C SER A 773 -24.20 -16.18 37.19
N TYR A 774 -23.96 -15.67 35.99
CA TYR A 774 -24.90 -15.67 34.86
C TYR A 774 -24.39 -16.61 33.75
N PRO A 775 -24.59 -17.93 33.92
CA PRO A 775 -23.83 -18.96 33.20
C PRO A 775 -24.12 -19.01 31.71
N GLN A 776 -23.32 -19.81 30.99
CA GLN A 776 -23.42 -20.07 29.54
C GLN A 776 -22.80 -18.98 28.65
N MET A 777 -21.69 -18.39 29.10
CA MET A 777 -20.85 -17.56 28.24
C MET A 777 -19.94 -18.45 27.37
N TYR A 778 -20.08 -18.33 26.05
CA TYR A 778 -19.20 -18.96 25.08
C TYR A 778 -18.30 -17.92 24.42
N VAL A 779 -16.99 -18.12 24.45
CA VAL A 779 -16.02 -17.19 23.84
C VAL A 779 -15.35 -17.85 22.64
N LEU A 780 -15.39 -17.20 21.48
CA LEU A 780 -14.63 -17.61 20.29
C LEU A 780 -13.63 -16.50 19.94
N ALA A 781 -12.33 -16.78 20.03
CA ALA A 781 -11.29 -15.87 19.58
C ALA A 781 -10.55 -16.48 18.39
N VAL A 782 -10.70 -15.92 17.19
CA VAL A 782 -10.05 -16.40 15.96
C VAL A 782 -8.99 -15.40 15.52
N ASN A 783 -7.75 -15.85 15.45
CA ASN A 783 -6.60 -15.06 15.02
C ASN A 783 -6.48 -13.72 15.76
N CYS A 784 -6.81 -13.71 17.04
CA CYS A 784 -6.75 -12.51 17.88
C CYS A 784 -5.39 -12.40 18.56
N THR A 785 -5.05 -11.17 18.98
CA THR A 785 -3.77 -10.87 19.62
C THR A 785 -3.94 -10.11 20.93
N GLY A 786 -2.92 -10.15 21.78
CA GLY A 786 -2.85 -9.37 23.01
C GLY A 786 -1.43 -9.29 23.54
N TYR A 787 -0.94 -8.07 23.76
CA TYR A 787 0.44 -7.79 24.16
C TYR A 787 0.54 -6.66 25.18
N LEU A 788 1.58 -6.68 26.01
CA LEU A 788 1.99 -5.61 26.92
C LEU A 788 0.83 -5.08 27.78
N ASN A 789 0.06 -6.01 28.34
CA ASN A 789 -1.05 -5.74 29.23
C ASN A 789 -0.56 -5.70 30.69
N GLY A 790 -1.18 -4.86 31.53
CA GLY A 790 -0.85 -4.74 32.95
C GLY A 790 0.16 -3.65 33.29
N TRP A 791 -0.29 -2.40 33.35
CA TRP A 791 0.57 -1.23 33.63
C TRP A 791 0.29 -0.59 35.00
N ASN A 792 1.25 0.16 35.54
CA ASN A 792 1.20 0.85 36.84
C ASN A 792 1.17 -0.09 38.05
N GLY A 793 1.93 -1.19 38.03
CA GLY A 793 1.97 -2.14 39.16
C GLY A 793 0.77 -3.08 39.19
N ALA A 794 0.19 -3.39 38.03
CA ALA A 794 -1.03 -4.18 37.95
C ALA A 794 -0.78 -5.64 38.33
N GLY A 795 -1.60 -6.15 39.24
CA GLY A 795 -1.55 -7.54 39.70
C GLY A 795 -2.37 -8.48 38.83
N SER A 796 -1.83 -9.68 38.56
CA SER A 796 -2.56 -10.75 37.88
C SER A 796 -3.06 -10.32 36.49
N CYS A 797 -2.14 -9.86 35.66
CA CYS A 797 -2.39 -9.39 34.32
C CYS A 797 -2.20 -10.51 33.31
N ASN A 798 -3.09 -10.53 32.32
CA ASN A 798 -3.05 -11.51 31.26
C ASN A 798 -3.29 -10.87 29.89
N ALA A 799 -2.68 -11.42 28.85
CA ALA A 799 -3.09 -11.11 27.48
C ALA A 799 -4.48 -11.70 27.19
N PHE A 800 -4.75 -12.92 27.67
CA PHE A 800 -6.08 -13.55 27.59
C PHE A 800 -6.43 -14.25 28.90
N THR A 801 -7.63 -14.00 29.42
CA THR A 801 -8.11 -14.64 30.65
C THR A 801 -9.59 -14.97 30.64
N THR A 802 -9.92 -16.12 31.22
CA THR A 802 -11.29 -16.62 31.40
C THR A 802 -11.51 -17.01 32.85
N HIS A 803 -12.66 -16.62 33.40
CA HIS A 803 -13.06 -16.85 34.79
C HIS A 803 -14.39 -17.60 34.89
N ASP A 804 -14.74 -17.99 36.11
CA ASP A 804 -15.98 -18.67 36.48
C ASP A 804 -16.21 -19.96 35.65
N GLY A 805 -17.38 -20.12 35.03
CA GLY A 805 -17.75 -21.23 34.15
C GLY A 805 -17.63 -20.95 32.64
N VAL A 806 -16.89 -19.92 32.22
CA VAL A 806 -16.71 -19.55 30.80
C VAL A 806 -16.17 -20.73 29.98
N ILE A 807 -16.77 -20.97 28.80
CA ILE A 807 -16.32 -21.96 27.83
C ILE A 807 -15.74 -21.24 26.61
N ALA A 808 -14.45 -21.41 26.35
CA ALA A 808 -13.73 -20.65 25.32
C ALA A 808 -13.07 -21.54 24.26
N ALA A 809 -13.04 -21.06 23.02
CA ALA A 809 -12.27 -21.61 21.90
C ALA A 809 -11.37 -20.51 21.32
N VAL A 810 -10.06 -20.69 21.43
CA VAL A 810 -9.03 -19.78 20.91
C VAL A 810 -8.35 -20.46 19.72
N ILE A 811 -8.47 -19.89 18.53
CA ILE A 811 -8.08 -20.51 17.26
C ILE A 811 -7.08 -19.62 16.53
N GLY A 812 -5.82 -20.05 16.47
CA GLY A 812 -4.70 -19.25 15.99
C GLY A 812 -4.36 -18.09 16.93
N GLY A 813 -3.78 -17.03 16.40
CA GLY A 813 -3.43 -15.85 17.17
C GLY A 813 -2.14 -15.98 17.97
N GLU A 814 -1.75 -14.87 18.57
CA GLU A 814 -0.51 -14.74 19.32
C GLU A 814 -0.73 -13.84 20.54
N TYR A 815 -0.25 -14.31 21.69
CA TYR A 815 -0.38 -13.61 22.97
C TYR A 815 1.01 -13.49 23.59
N GLY A 816 1.38 -12.28 24.00
CA GLY A 816 2.74 -11.98 24.45
C GLY A 816 2.81 -11.31 25.82
N SER A 817 4.05 -11.12 26.27
CA SER A 817 4.45 -10.66 27.60
C SER A 817 3.60 -9.52 28.18
N ASN A 818 3.51 -9.51 29.51
CA ASN A 818 2.97 -8.38 30.26
C ASN A 818 3.84 -7.14 30.10
N ALA A 819 3.29 -5.98 30.48
CA ALA A 819 4.04 -4.74 30.44
C ALA A 819 5.16 -4.67 31.50
N PRO A 820 6.17 -3.78 31.34
CA PRO A 820 7.37 -3.73 32.19
C PRO A 820 7.21 -3.39 33.68
N ASP A 821 5.97 -3.26 34.17
CA ASP A 821 5.63 -3.06 35.58
C ASP A 821 4.34 -3.80 35.99
N GLY A 822 3.90 -4.76 35.19
CA GLY A 822 2.81 -5.68 35.50
C GLY A 822 3.28 -6.84 36.38
N THR A 823 2.41 -7.84 36.56
CA THR A 823 2.75 -9.18 37.05
C THR A 823 1.70 -10.12 36.49
N GLY A 824 2.01 -11.39 36.22
CA GLY A 824 0.98 -12.36 35.87
C GLY A 824 1.42 -13.49 34.95
N THR A 825 0.58 -13.80 33.97
CA THR A 825 0.82 -14.89 33.01
C THR A 825 0.14 -14.50 31.71
N THR A 826 0.72 -14.86 30.58
CA THR A 826 0.21 -14.46 29.26
C THR A 826 -1.21 -14.98 28.99
N VAL A 827 -1.44 -16.30 29.08
CA VAL A 827 -2.76 -16.92 28.92
C VAL A 827 -3.14 -17.64 30.21
N HIS A 828 -4.25 -17.24 30.83
CA HIS A 828 -4.68 -17.79 32.12
C HIS A 828 -6.13 -18.26 32.10
N CYS A 829 -6.36 -19.54 32.33
CA CYS A 829 -7.68 -20.10 32.57
C CYS A 829 -7.80 -20.49 34.03
N ILE A 830 -8.83 -20.02 34.72
CA ILE A 830 -8.99 -20.19 36.17
C ILE A 830 -10.42 -20.61 36.53
N GLU A 831 -10.63 -20.99 37.80
CA GLU A 831 -11.93 -21.40 38.35
C GLU A 831 -12.51 -22.67 37.72
N GLN A 832 -13.64 -22.62 37.02
CA GLN A 832 -14.30 -23.80 36.41
C GLN A 832 -14.31 -23.73 34.88
N THR A 833 -13.45 -22.88 34.31
CA THR A 833 -13.44 -22.63 32.87
C THR A 833 -13.02 -23.83 32.03
N GLN A 834 -13.51 -23.88 30.80
CA GLN A 834 -13.09 -24.85 29.80
C GLN A 834 -12.59 -24.12 28.57
N THR A 835 -11.31 -24.27 28.23
CA THR A 835 -10.69 -23.52 27.13
C THR A 835 -9.95 -24.43 26.16
N LEU A 836 -10.44 -24.49 24.91
CA LEU A 836 -9.78 -25.16 23.80
C LEU A 836 -8.92 -24.15 23.04
N ILE A 837 -7.63 -24.43 22.90
CA ILE A 837 -6.66 -23.56 22.23
C ILE A 837 -6.02 -24.33 21.08
N ILE A 838 -6.16 -23.84 19.85
CA ILE A 838 -5.67 -24.52 18.64
C ILE A 838 -4.75 -23.59 17.85
N GLY A 839 -3.50 -23.98 17.61
CA GLY A 839 -2.61 -23.26 16.69
C GLY A 839 -2.11 -21.90 17.21
N THR A 840 -2.33 -21.60 18.48
CA THR A 840 -1.95 -20.35 19.14
C THR A 840 -0.49 -20.41 19.62
N TYR A 841 0.19 -19.28 19.53
CA TYR A 841 1.48 -19.05 20.18
C TYR A 841 1.31 -18.15 21.41
N ALA A 842 1.86 -18.57 22.55
CA ALA A 842 1.94 -17.73 23.74
C ALA A 842 3.40 -17.57 24.20
N TYR A 843 3.80 -16.37 24.57
CA TYR A 843 5.13 -16.13 25.12
C TYR A 843 5.14 -15.13 26.27
N ASP A 844 6.08 -15.32 27.18
CA ASP A 844 6.35 -14.44 28.31
C ASP A 844 7.85 -14.32 28.52
N ASP A 845 8.36 -13.09 28.56
CA ASP A 845 9.79 -12.77 28.66
C ASP A 845 10.16 -12.05 29.98
N ASP A 846 9.28 -12.05 31.00
CA ASP A 846 9.50 -11.40 32.32
C ASP A 846 9.90 -9.93 32.15
N LEU A 847 9.19 -9.19 31.27
CA LEU A 847 9.45 -7.77 31.04
C LEU A 847 9.14 -6.94 32.29
N ASP A 848 8.20 -7.40 33.12
CA ASP A 848 7.85 -6.83 34.41
C ASP A 848 8.94 -7.01 35.48
N GLY A 849 9.81 -8.01 35.32
CA GLY A 849 10.93 -8.25 36.22
C GLY A 849 10.48 -8.72 37.60
N ASP A 850 9.29 -9.32 37.70
CA ASP A 850 8.77 -9.89 38.95
C ASP A 850 9.46 -11.23 39.30
N GLY A 851 10.20 -11.77 38.32
CA GLY A 851 11.01 -12.98 38.43
C GLY A 851 10.29 -14.24 37.96
N GLY A 852 9.03 -14.17 37.52
CA GLY A 852 8.24 -15.27 37.02
C GLY A 852 7.72 -15.04 35.60
N ALA A 853 8.11 -15.91 34.67
CA ALA A 853 7.52 -15.95 33.33
C ALA A 853 6.56 -17.13 33.17
N GLY A 854 5.34 -16.88 32.68
CA GLY A 854 4.31 -17.88 32.45
C GLY A 854 3.59 -17.68 31.11
N ALA A 855 3.69 -18.67 30.21
CA ALA A 855 2.99 -18.62 28.92
C ALA A 855 1.53 -19.11 29.05
N PHE A 856 1.32 -20.38 29.40
CA PHE A 856 -0.02 -20.94 29.65
C PHE A 856 -0.18 -21.34 31.12
N LYS A 857 -1.21 -20.83 31.78
CA LYS A 857 -1.55 -21.21 33.16
C LYS A 857 -2.99 -21.69 33.25
N CYS A 858 -3.17 -22.82 33.94
CA CYS A 858 -4.48 -23.40 34.21
C CYS A 858 -4.62 -23.59 35.73
N SER A 859 -5.57 -22.88 36.35
CA SER A 859 -5.72 -22.81 37.80
C SER A 859 -7.05 -23.39 38.30
N ASN A 860 -7.08 -23.79 39.57
CA ASN A 860 -8.28 -24.32 40.24
C ASN A 860 -8.87 -25.56 39.55
N ASP A 861 -10.16 -25.59 39.22
CA ASP A 861 -10.82 -26.73 38.58
C ASP A 861 -10.88 -26.58 37.05
N ALA A 862 -10.20 -25.57 36.49
CA ALA A 862 -10.24 -25.24 35.08
C ALA A 862 -9.62 -26.34 34.22
N GLN A 863 -10.07 -26.42 32.97
CA GLN A 863 -9.60 -27.37 31.97
C GLN A 863 -9.13 -26.64 30.72
N MET A 864 -7.93 -26.97 30.27
CA MET A 864 -7.29 -26.37 29.10
C MET A 864 -6.85 -27.46 28.13
N TRP A 865 -7.26 -27.35 26.85
CA TRP A 865 -6.82 -28.24 25.78
C TRP A 865 -5.91 -27.47 24.82
N LEU A 866 -4.64 -27.86 24.75
CA LEU A 866 -3.65 -27.28 23.86
C LEU A 866 -3.43 -28.17 22.64
N TRP A 867 -3.80 -27.69 21.45
CA TRP A 867 -3.71 -28.43 20.20
C TRP A 867 -2.86 -27.68 19.17
N ASP A 868 -1.73 -28.26 18.74
CA ASP A 868 -0.84 -27.68 17.72
C ASP A 868 -0.34 -26.26 18.11
N THR A 869 -0.28 -25.99 19.40
CA THR A 869 0.16 -24.72 20.00
C THR A 869 1.67 -24.72 20.29
N SER A 870 2.26 -23.53 20.43
CA SER A 870 3.63 -23.38 20.95
C SER A 870 3.69 -22.40 22.12
N ALA A 871 4.67 -22.58 23.00
CA ALA A 871 4.88 -21.73 24.16
C ALA A 871 6.36 -21.32 24.31
N SER A 872 6.63 -20.11 24.79
CA SER A 872 7.97 -19.66 25.18
C SER A 872 7.92 -18.87 26.48
N ALA A 873 8.46 -19.40 27.57
CA ALA A 873 8.65 -18.63 28.81
C ALA A 873 10.15 -18.43 29.07
N THR A 874 10.60 -17.17 29.08
CA THR A 874 12.00 -16.77 29.28
C THR A 874 12.12 -15.54 30.19
N GLY A 875 13.34 -15.14 30.54
CA GLY A 875 13.59 -13.93 31.34
C GLY A 875 13.44 -14.11 32.86
N GLY A 876 12.49 -14.94 33.29
CA GLY A 876 12.18 -15.24 34.68
C GLY A 876 13.40 -15.62 35.53
N SER A 877 13.73 -14.82 36.54
CA SER A 877 14.84 -15.11 37.44
C SER A 877 14.56 -16.24 38.46
N LEU A 878 13.29 -16.53 38.73
CA LEU A 878 12.82 -17.56 39.66
C LEU A 878 12.16 -18.73 38.95
N THR A 879 11.23 -18.45 38.03
CA THR A 879 10.44 -19.48 37.33
C THR A 879 10.21 -19.11 35.88
N ASN A 880 10.25 -20.12 35.00
CA ASN A 880 9.96 -19.98 33.57
C ASN A 880 9.07 -21.15 33.14
N TYR A 881 7.76 -20.96 33.14
CA TYR A 881 6.79 -22.00 32.84
C TYR A 881 6.15 -21.80 31.47
N ALA A 882 6.48 -22.70 30.54
CA ALA A 882 5.73 -22.83 29.29
C ALA A 882 4.29 -23.24 29.58
N ILE A 883 4.10 -24.12 30.57
CA ILE A 883 2.81 -24.57 31.07
C ILE A 883 2.85 -24.66 32.60
N GLU A 884 1.92 -24.00 33.28
CA GLU A 884 1.68 -24.11 34.72
C GLU A 884 0.26 -24.65 34.99
N ALA A 885 0.16 -25.88 35.45
CA ALA A 885 -1.09 -26.48 35.92
C ALA A 885 -1.20 -26.33 37.46
N ASN A 886 -1.72 -25.20 37.92
CA ASN A 886 -1.83 -24.84 39.33
C ASN A 886 -3.19 -25.20 39.91
N GLY A 887 -3.39 -26.48 40.19
CA GLY A 887 -4.70 -27.06 40.53
C GLY A 887 -5.48 -27.54 39.29
N GLY A 888 -5.37 -26.83 38.16
CA GLY A 888 -6.13 -27.10 36.94
C GLY A 888 -5.59 -28.26 36.09
N THR A 889 -6.33 -28.63 35.05
CA THR A 889 -5.98 -29.73 34.14
C THR A 889 -5.61 -29.21 32.75
N VAL A 890 -4.38 -29.48 32.32
CA VAL A 890 -3.91 -29.16 30.95
C VAL A 890 -3.76 -30.46 30.16
N LEU A 891 -4.48 -30.58 29.05
CA LEU A 891 -4.38 -31.68 28.11
C LEU A 891 -3.75 -31.18 26.82
N LYS A 892 -2.80 -31.93 26.25
CA LYS A 892 -2.03 -31.49 25.09
C LYS A 892 -2.06 -32.48 23.93
N ARG A 893 -2.06 -31.95 22.71
CA ARG A 893 -1.89 -32.66 21.44
C ARG A 893 -0.98 -31.82 20.55
N ASN A 894 0.20 -32.34 20.19
CA ASN A 894 1.20 -31.62 19.38
C ASN A 894 1.61 -30.23 19.92
N HIS A 895 1.59 -30.04 21.24
CA HIS A 895 2.13 -28.83 21.86
C HIS A 895 3.66 -28.82 21.83
N THR A 896 4.26 -27.64 21.62
CA THR A 896 5.72 -27.46 21.63
C THR A 896 6.16 -26.38 22.62
N ASN A 897 6.99 -26.74 23.60
CA ASN A 897 7.73 -25.77 24.43
C ASN A 897 8.98 -25.33 23.66
N LEU A 898 8.99 -24.09 23.18
CA LEU A 898 10.18 -23.45 22.61
C LEU A 898 11.17 -23.05 23.72
N ALA A 899 10.64 -22.58 24.84
CA ALA A 899 11.39 -22.29 26.07
C ALA A 899 10.47 -22.39 27.30
N GLY A 900 11.06 -22.60 28.48
CA GLY A 900 10.35 -22.82 29.74
C GLY A 900 10.03 -24.30 30.03
N THR A 901 9.71 -24.60 31.29
CA THR A 901 9.34 -25.95 31.76
C THR A 901 7.84 -26.11 31.93
N GLU A 902 7.42 -27.34 32.20
CA GLU A 902 6.04 -27.64 32.58
C GLU A 902 6.02 -27.95 34.07
N GLU A 903 5.06 -27.38 34.79
CA GLU A 903 4.89 -27.61 36.23
C GLU A 903 3.43 -27.91 36.55
N ALA A 904 3.21 -28.95 37.35
CA ALA A 904 1.91 -29.27 37.92
C ALA A 904 1.99 -29.19 39.44
N SER A 905 1.12 -28.37 40.04
CA SER A 905 1.10 -28.14 41.49
C SER A 905 -0.32 -28.29 42.07
N GLY A 906 -0.40 -28.56 43.36
CA GLY A 906 -1.68 -28.83 44.04
C GLY A 906 -2.37 -30.07 43.49
N THR A 907 -3.64 -29.93 43.09
CA THR A 907 -4.43 -30.97 42.40
C THR A 907 -4.23 -30.98 40.88
N GLY A 908 -3.34 -30.14 40.36
CA GLY A 908 -3.15 -29.94 38.93
C GLY A 908 -2.57 -31.14 38.21
N SER A 909 -2.86 -31.23 36.91
CA SER A 909 -2.34 -32.31 36.06
C SER A 909 -2.04 -31.85 34.64
N ILE A 910 -1.01 -32.44 34.04
CA ILE A 910 -0.64 -32.24 32.64
C ILE A 910 -0.67 -33.60 31.94
N GLY A 911 -1.45 -33.70 30.87
CA GLY A 911 -1.68 -34.95 30.15
C GLY A 911 -1.78 -34.78 28.64
N THR A 912 -2.22 -35.84 27.96
CA THR A 912 -2.43 -35.86 26.50
C THR A 912 -3.85 -36.27 26.16
N PHE A 913 -4.34 -35.88 24.99
CA PHE A 913 -5.69 -36.21 24.52
C PHE A 913 -5.77 -36.50 23.01
#